data_AF-A4HI56-F1
#
_entry.id   AF-A4HI56-F1
#
_cell.length_a   1.000
_cell.length_b   1.000
_cell.length_c   1.000
_cell.angle_alpha   90.00
_cell.angle_beta   90.00
_cell.angle_gamma   90.00
#
_symmetry.space_group_name_H-M   'P 1'
#
loop_
_entity.id
_entity.type
_entity.pdbx_description
1 polymer ?
#
loop_
_entity_poly.entity_id
_entity_poly.type
_entity_poly.pdbx_seq_one_letter_code
_entity_poly.pdbx_strand_id
1 'polypeptide(L)'
;MLEITSLGQLLSYVQRSDVVTVVDFYADWCGPCQQIKPQFEQMAQYYDPSKVIFAKCNVDRNRDCASRYGVTSIPTFIVFYANERVTTVTGGDLGTVQRNIDLAVAQIPETAAPSSAGQTAAAHRPSQETQDAFAEQMLRIVEAKGTKNPILEKDSCDAAYALLKEKTPYGLLLLPYLASDAFSAIAIEALFANIASRAGAERHDEEHLINQVLSHVMQLAVHLSWGDMSVVRQLHRVLLSLLACPQMQTALVASPFFTNVFITTGTQLERTTLLGVLFGLGPKPMAAARAPNGNWLEVLELFPYQKKDEHQQTVYTMQQEVKALAKMNVQLLQSLLRVNMTRNATLRYLGQALQLNEDYLKTMHHDSPISSRYFMIQLQSVLIELALPIFQARTNKEDMSSGCSYDYRQIPAHYLLDRLYGPHGVVVSFGSDVERVAHYDNDNPLPLVPSNRGAYKPFIHLFFLAARAVTLCAAVLIDEHDRDERQATHPQASQQQRDFFTAEKLLVEGLLGSNELSASRLEFLNHLAHWLLTVMQVDDQGVLPAEPPAEWGYLPQCLVNCVIRATSMAPLDGLYSDGMISLMLVLMGNTKYFPKPHTHALFPAYLLRLQENYTTRKVLEQHPWFSTHIVRACMECYIAVEKSSYERVEVRYELSYAIKTFLKSNLLCDPVREEMESQANNTMLERFSHMAVAEVNEAVDQVIDTLTRMNEMVKAGADLSENAVTSSSSQNTADGLHGQQQPQVRHQRNNANRSEEAVSSEDDGEEDEVENTDRSQTYHERGMSLRSHLMLFTASMDMFIELSLQFPKGVSQNMVAGQISEMLARSLMAFAGPNSRNLKIQNADLYNFRPREVLMRLVDCFTHFRRSKSFLRCLCHCSIPLSDISSVMRTIVDRQLISEDLIWKVSEMKSAVESASKEVDSEEAVWDDAPDYALDALLSTPLLQPVALPADVKDLNDLVYVNQETLHHLLLSESKHPFTNEALTEGEVAAFNKRPDVAAAVEGRRVAIQKWLSDAKAAKA
;
A
#
# COMPACT_ATOMS: atom_id res chain seq x y z
N MET A 1 -8.85 43.82 36.32
CA MET A 1 -9.81 42.88 36.96
C MET A 1 -10.88 43.68 37.70
N LEU A 2 -12.13 43.27 37.58
CA LEU A 2 -13.31 43.96 38.13
C LEU A 2 -13.73 43.32 39.47
N GLU A 3 -14.06 44.13 40.48
CA GLU A 3 -14.57 43.61 41.76
C GLU A 3 -16.10 43.65 41.79
N ILE A 4 -16.71 42.49 42.05
CA ILE A 4 -18.17 42.35 42.13
C ILE A 4 -18.64 42.76 43.53
N THR A 5 -19.56 43.73 43.58
CA THR A 5 -20.13 44.27 44.83
C THR A 5 -21.62 43.99 45.01
N SER A 6 -22.28 43.39 44.01
CA SER A 6 -23.67 42.91 44.11
C SER A 6 -24.02 41.93 42.98
N LEU A 7 -25.05 41.09 43.19
CA LEU A 7 -25.55 40.15 42.18
C LEU A 7 -26.06 40.84 40.91
N GLY A 8 -26.70 42.01 41.02
CA GLY A 8 -27.17 42.76 39.85
C GLY A 8 -26.02 43.20 38.93
N GLN A 9 -24.90 43.64 39.52
CA GLN A 9 -23.71 44.00 38.78
C GLN A 9 -23.11 42.78 38.06
N LEU A 10 -23.01 41.63 38.73
CA LEU A 10 -22.50 40.40 38.13
C LEU A 10 -23.35 39.94 36.94
N LEU A 11 -24.67 39.94 37.10
CA LEU A 11 -25.60 39.55 36.03
C LEU A 11 -25.46 40.45 34.79
N SER A 12 -25.25 41.76 34.96
CA SER A 12 -25.06 42.69 33.82
C SER A 12 -23.81 42.43 32.97
N TYR A 13 -22.79 41.76 33.51
CA TYR A 13 -21.61 41.34 32.74
C TYR A 13 -21.79 39.95 32.11
N VAL A 14 -22.36 38.99 32.86
CA VAL A 14 -22.65 37.64 32.36
C VAL A 14 -23.67 37.64 31.21
N GLN A 15 -24.62 38.59 31.20
CA GLN A 15 -25.65 38.73 30.16
C GLN A 15 -25.14 39.26 28.81
N ARG A 16 -23.86 39.65 28.71
CA ARG A 16 -23.26 40.12 27.46
C ARG A 16 -22.83 38.94 26.58
N SER A 17 -23.16 38.99 25.29
CA SER A 17 -22.84 37.95 24.30
C SER A 17 -21.69 38.31 23.36
N ASP A 18 -21.17 39.54 23.46
CA ASP A 18 -19.98 40.02 22.77
C ASP A 18 -18.67 39.74 23.55
N VAL A 19 -18.77 39.32 24.81
CA VAL A 19 -17.63 39.09 25.70
C VAL A 19 -17.80 37.84 26.56
N VAL A 20 -16.70 37.16 26.85
CA VAL A 20 -16.60 36.08 27.84
C VAL A 20 -16.42 36.72 29.22
N THR A 21 -17.19 36.31 30.24
CA THR A 21 -17.01 36.78 31.62
C THR A 21 -16.47 35.66 32.49
N VAL A 22 -15.37 35.90 33.19
CA VAL A 22 -14.68 34.93 34.04
C VAL A 22 -14.70 35.42 35.47
N VAL A 23 -15.17 34.58 36.40
CA VAL A 23 -15.37 34.99 37.80
C VAL A 23 -14.61 34.05 38.74
N ASP A 24 -13.68 34.62 39.52
CA ASP A 24 -13.05 33.99 40.67
C ASP A 24 -13.90 34.20 41.93
N PHE A 25 -14.41 33.11 42.51
CA PHE A 25 -15.09 33.12 43.80
C PHE A 25 -14.10 32.76 44.91
N TYR A 26 -13.82 33.75 45.75
CA TYR A 26 -12.72 33.71 46.72
C TYR A 26 -13.12 34.27 48.10
N ALA A 27 -12.25 34.12 49.11
CA ALA A 27 -12.36 34.83 50.39
C ALA A 27 -11.00 35.37 50.84
N ASP A 28 -11.00 36.53 51.50
CA ASP A 28 -9.76 37.27 51.88
C ASP A 28 -8.86 36.46 52.84
N TRP A 29 -9.41 35.49 53.59
CA TRP A 29 -8.70 34.64 54.55
C TRP A 29 -8.27 33.27 53.99
N CYS A 30 -8.64 32.93 52.75
CA CYS A 30 -8.37 31.59 52.20
C CYS A 30 -6.96 31.50 51.58
N GLY A 31 -6.08 30.70 52.20
CA GLY A 31 -4.70 30.50 51.76
C GLY A 31 -4.55 30.09 50.28
N PRO A 32 -5.22 29.01 49.82
CA PRO A 32 -5.20 28.63 48.39
C PRO A 32 -5.71 29.72 47.44
N CYS A 33 -6.73 30.50 47.83
CA CYS A 33 -7.16 31.66 47.04
C CYS A 33 -6.05 32.71 46.94
N GLN A 34 -5.40 33.06 48.05
CA GLN A 34 -4.29 34.03 48.06
C GLN A 34 -3.08 33.55 47.25
N GLN A 35 -2.79 32.25 47.25
CA GLN A 35 -1.69 31.66 46.48
C GLN A 35 -1.92 31.74 44.98
N ILE A 36 -3.15 31.49 44.52
CA ILE A 36 -3.45 31.47 43.08
C ILE A 36 -3.87 32.81 42.51
N LYS A 37 -4.38 33.72 43.37
CA LYS A 37 -4.82 35.05 42.97
C LYS A 37 -3.79 35.78 42.08
N PRO A 38 -2.48 35.89 42.40
CA PRO A 38 -1.52 36.58 41.54
C PRO A 38 -1.46 36.01 40.12
N GLN A 39 -1.56 34.69 39.97
CA GLN A 39 -1.57 34.02 38.68
C GLN A 39 -2.88 34.30 37.92
N PHE A 40 -4.01 34.37 38.61
CA PHE A 40 -5.30 34.79 38.03
C PHE A 40 -5.32 36.28 37.66
N GLU A 41 -4.74 37.18 38.47
CA GLU A 41 -4.61 38.61 38.12
C GLU A 41 -3.65 38.84 36.95
N GLN A 42 -2.64 37.97 36.79
CA GLN A 42 -1.74 37.97 35.64
C GLN A 42 -2.42 37.40 34.39
N MET A 43 -3.17 36.29 34.51
CA MET A 43 -4.00 35.74 33.43
C MET A 43 -5.01 36.77 32.92
N ALA A 44 -5.65 37.51 33.83
CA ALA A 44 -6.57 38.60 33.51
C ALA A 44 -5.95 39.78 32.74
N GLN A 45 -4.62 39.87 32.64
CA GLN A 45 -3.90 40.89 31.85
C GLN A 45 -3.52 40.40 30.45
N TYR A 46 -3.50 39.08 30.22
CA TYR A 46 -3.17 38.50 28.91
C TYR A 46 -4.34 38.53 27.92
N TYR A 47 -5.58 38.67 28.40
CA TYR A 47 -6.77 38.75 27.56
C TYR A 47 -7.24 40.19 27.35
N ASP A 48 -7.72 40.47 26.14
CA ASP A 48 -8.32 41.75 25.77
C ASP A 48 -9.56 42.03 26.65
N PRO A 49 -9.60 43.12 27.44
CA PRO A 49 -10.75 43.47 28.28
C PRO A 49 -12.04 43.73 27.50
N SER A 50 -11.95 43.97 26.20
CA SER A 50 -13.09 44.13 25.29
C SER A 50 -13.65 42.80 24.75
N LYS A 51 -12.96 41.67 24.98
CA LYS A 51 -13.41 40.30 24.66
C LYS A 51 -13.55 39.40 25.89
N VAL A 52 -12.78 39.62 26.95
CA VAL A 52 -12.85 38.85 28.20
C VAL A 52 -12.84 39.75 29.43
N ILE A 53 -13.89 39.66 30.23
CA ILE A 53 -14.04 40.40 31.49
C ILE A 53 -13.67 39.48 32.65
N PHE A 54 -12.50 39.72 33.23
CA PHE A 54 -12.07 39.05 34.45
C PHE A 54 -12.56 39.77 35.69
N ALA A 55 -13.35 39.07 36.49
CA ALA A 55 -13.95 39.55 37.72
C ALA A 55 -13.58 38.67 38.92
N LYS A 56 -13.62 39.28 40.11
CA LYS A 56 -13.47 38.58 41.40
C LYS A 56 -14.68 38.87 42.28
N CYS A 57 -15.17 37.85 42.98
CA CYS A 57 -16.36 37.90 43.81
C CYS A 57 -16.03 37.32 45.19
N ASN A 58 -15.87 38.20 46.20
CA ASN A 58 -15.66 37.77 47.57
C ASN A 58 -16.95 37.13 48.14
N VAL A 59 -16.90 35.85 48.50
CA VAL A 59 -18.08 35.06 48.90
C VAL A 59 -18.68 35.47 50.24
N ASP A 60 -17.89 36.03 51.15
CA ASP A 60 -18.37 36.52 52.44
C ASP A 60 -19.21 37.79 52.30
N ARG A 61 -18.83 38.66 51.35
CA ARG A 61 -19.51 39.94 51.06
C ARG A 61 -20.68 39.79 50.09
N ASN A 62 -20.60 38.84 49.14
CA ASN A 62 -21.60 38.61 48.09
C ASN A 62 -22.19 37.18 48.19
N ARG A 63 -22.80 36.86 49.33
CA ARG A 63 -23.35 35.52 49.63
C ARG A 63 -24.48 35.09 48.69
N ASP A 64 -25.23 36.07 48.19
CA ASP A 64 -26.26 35.91 47.16
C ASP A 64 -25.68 35.39 45.84
N CYS A 65 -24.53 35.93 45.41
CA CYS A 65 -23.81 35.50 44.22
C CYS A 65 -23.29 34.06 44.34
N ALA A 66 -22.64 33.75 45.47
CA ALA A 66 -22.11 32.40 45.73
C ALA A 66 -23.23 31.34 45.75
N SER A 67 -24.35 31.65 46.41
CA SER A 67 -25.54 30.79 46.45
C SER A 67 -26.15 30.58 45.07
N ARG A 68 -26.34 31.67 44.29
CA ARG A 68 -26.96 31.63 42.95
C ARG A 68 -26.23 30.70 41.97
N TYR A 69 -24.89 30.63 42.05
CA TYR A 69 -24.08 29.80 41.16
C TYR A 69 -23.62 28.46 41.79
N GLY A 70 -24.11 28.13 42.99
CA GLY A 70 -23.85 26.85 43.64
C GLY A 70 -22.40 26.66 44.10
N VAL A 71 -21.72 27.73 44.51
CA VAL A 71 -20.31 27.68 44.94
C VAL A 71 -20.23 27.13 46.36
N THR A 72 -19.70 25.90 46.50
CA THR A 72 -19.58 25.17 47.78
C THR A 72 -18.14 25.06 48.31
N SER A 73 -17.14 25.34 47.47
CA SER A 73 -15.72 25.37 47.82
C SER A 73 -15.00 26.53 47.11
N ILE A 74 -13.86 26.97 47.64
CA ILE A 74 -13.06 28.08 47.10
C ILE A 74 -11.56 27.73 47.09
N PRO A 75 -10.76 28.20 46.12
CA PRO A 75 -11.16 29.00 44.96
C PRO A 75 -11.99 28.18 43.96
N THR A 76 -12.99 28.82 43.35
CA THR A 76 -13.78 28.25 42.26
C THR A 76 -13.90 29.28 41.15
N PHE A 77 -13.55 28.88 39.94
CA PHE A 77 -13.60 29.72 38.75
C PHE A 77 -14.75 29.28 37.86
N ILE A 78 -15.48 30.26 37.33
CA ILE A 78 -16.60 30.01 36.41
C ILE A 78 -16.40 30.87 35.17
N VAL A 79 -16.48 30.24 33.99
CA VAL A 79 -16.41 30.90 32.68
C VAL A 79 -17.82 30.97 32.12
N PHE A 80 -18.24 32.17 31.73
CA PHE A 80 -19.54 32.44 31.13
C PHE A 80 -19.37 33.05 29.74
N TYR A 81 -20.22 32.65 28.80
CA TYR A 81 -20.30 33.26 27.48
C TYR A 81 -21.74 33.25 26.98
N ALA A 82 -22.19 34.33 26.34
CA ALA A 82 -23.56 34.49 25.85
C ALA A 82 -24.66 34.16 26.88
N ASN A 83 -24.46 34.58 28.14
CA ASN A 83 -25.34 34.28 29.28
C ASN A 83 -25.43 32.79 29.70
N GLU A 84 -24.63 31.90 29.10
CA GLU A 84 -24.50 30.49 29.49
C GLU A 84 -23.18 30.22 30.25
N ARG A 85 -23.15 29.10 30.99
CA ARG A 85 -22.03 28.69 31.86
C ARG A 85 -21.18 27.65 31.13
N VAL A 86 -20.13 28.11 30.45
CA VAL A 86 -19.25 27.28 29.60
C VAL A 86 -18.54 26.19 30.42
N THR A 87 -17.98 26.56 31.58
CA THR A 87 -17.36 25.58 32.49
C THR A 87 -17.38 26.03 33.95
N THR A 88 -17.08 25.09 34.85
CA THR A 88 -16.81 25.35 36.27
C THR A 88 -15.59 24.55 36.69
N VAL A 89 -14.60 25.23 37.27
CA VAL A 89 -13.40 24.60 37.79
C VAL A 89 -13.30 24.89 39.27
N THR A 90 -13.45 23.83 40.08
CA THR A 90 -13.33 23.87 41.54
C THR A 90 -11.91 23.48 41.94
N GLY A 91 -11.23 24.30 42.73
CA GLY A 91 -9.80 24.14 42.98
C GLY A 91 -8.93 24.85 41.94
N GLY A 92 -7.66 25.02 42.27
CA GLY A 92 -6.75 25.94 41.59
C GLY A 92 -6.18 25.48 40.24
N ASP A 93 -6.94 24.80 39.39
CA ASP A 93 -6.49 24.47 38.03
C ASP A 93 -6.80 25.61 37.04
N LEU A 94 -5.93 26.62 37.02
CA LEU A 94 -6.04 27.71 36.05
C LEU A 94 -5.82 27.28 34.60
N GLY A 95 -5.17 26.13 34.34
CA GLY A 95 -4.96 25.65 32.97
C GLY A 95 -6.26 25.23 32.30
N THR A 96 -7.10 24.49 33.02
CA THR A 96 -8.45 24.15 32.55
C THR A 96 -9.35 25.39 32.46
N VAL A 97 -9.21 26.37 33.36
CA VAL A 97 -9.92 27.66 33.25
C VAL A 97 -9.51 28.38 31.95
N GLN A 98 -8.21 28.55 31.72
CA GLN A 98 -7.65 29.23 30.56
C GLN A 98 -8.14 28.61 29.25
N ARG A 99 -8.01 27.29 29.09
CA ARG A 99 -8.46 26.56 27.90
C ARG A 99 -9.94 26.78 27.58
N ASN A 100 -10.80 26.85 28.59
CA ASN A 100 -12.24 27.08 28.37
C ASN A 100 -12.57 28.56 28.10
N ILE A 101 -11.72 29.50 28.53
CA ILE A 101 -11.79 30.89 28.09
C ILE A 101 -11.43 30.98 26.62
N ASP A 102 -10.33 30.37 26.18
CA ASP A 102 -9.89 30.38 24.78
C ASP A 102 -10.97 29.79 23.85
N LEU A 103 -11.57 28.66 24.24
CA LEU A 103 -12.67 28.04 23.51
C LEU A 103 -13.94 28.91 23.47
N ALA A 104 -14.25 29.64 24.54
CA ALA A 104 -15.40 30.55 24.57
C ALA A 104 -15.15 31.83 23.76
N VAL A 105 -13.93 32.36 23.78
CA VAL A 105 -13.52 33.54 22.99
C VAL A 105 -13.55 33.23 21.50
N ALA A 106 -13.16 32.01 21.11
CA ALA A 106 -13.27 31.53 19.74
C ALA A 106 -14.71 31.36 19.23
N GLN A 107 -15.71 31.42 20.13
CA GLN A 107 -17.14 31.35 19.77
C GLN A 107 -17.79 32.72 19.62
N ILE A 108 -17.10 33.84 19.90
CA ILE A 108 -17.59 35.19 19.64
C ILE A 108 -17.62 35.44 18.13
N PRO A 109 -18.80 35.59 17.48
CA PRO A 109 -18.85 35.82 16.05
C PRO A 109 -18.36 37.23 15.71
N GLU A 110 -17.44 37.36 14.75
CA GLU A 110 -17.24 38.65 14.08
C GLU A 110 -18.51 39.02 13.29
N THR A 111 -18.90 40.29 13.37
CA THR A 111 -20.31 40.68 13.21
C THR A 111 -20.86 40.55 11.78
N ALA A 112 -21.69 39.52 11.54
CA ALA A 112 -22.69 39.51 10.47
C ALA A 112 -23.94 38.71 10.88
N ALA A 113 -25.12 39.31 10.73
CA ALA A 113 -26.43 38.71 11.08
C ALA A 113 -27.18 38.22 9.83
N PRO A 114 -28.17 37.31 9.95
CA PRO A 114 -28.71 36.56 8.81
C PRO A 114 -29.86 37.26 8.09
N SER A 115 -30.18 36.79 6.87
CA SER A 115 -31.51 36.98 6.28
C SER A 115 -32.00 35.71 5.58
N SER A 116 -33.24 35.33 5.88
CA SER A 116 -34.00 34.33 5.13
C SER A 116 -34.62 34.97 3.88
N ALA A 117 -34.87 34.17 2.85
CA ALA A 117 -35.41 34.65 1.59
C ALA A 117 -36.85 35.18 1.74
N GLY A 118 -37.12 36.40 1.24
CA GLY A 118 -38.47 36.95 1.26
C GLY A 118 -38.61 38.43 0.86
N GLN A 119 -38.62 38.68 -0.45
CA GLN A 119 -39.22 39.86 -1.13
C GLN A 119 -38.42 41.19 -1.24
N THR A 120 -38.10 41.50 -2.51
CA THR A 120 -38.08 42.83 -3.17
C THR A 120 -37.06 43.90 -2.74
N ALA A 121 -35.88 43.80 -3.36
CA ALA A 121 -35.20 44.87 -4.12
C ALA A 121 -35.30 46.35 -3.65
N ALA A 122 -34.27 46.85 -2.94
CA ALA A 122 -33.58 48.13 -3.21
C ALA A 122 -32.55 48.53 -2.10
N ALA A 123 -31.38 47.87 -2.01
CA ALA A 123 -30.25 48.36 -1.17
C ALA A 123 -28.89 47.67 -1.49
N HIS A 124 -28.12 48.18 -2.46
CA HIS A 124 -26.75 47.71 -2.79
C HIS A 124 -25.96 48.82 -3.52
N ARG A 125 -25.27 49.73 -2.80
CA ARG A 125 -24.34 50.75 -3.38
C ARG A 125 -23.10 51.15 -2.55
N PRO A 126 -23.18 51.49 -1.23
CA PRO A 126 -22.08 52.21 -0.56
C PRO A 126 -20.81 51.40 -0.28
N SER A 127 -20.87 50.06 -0.36
CA SER A 127 -19.71 49.17 -0.15
C SER A 127 -18.78 49.06 -1.37
N GLN A 128 -19.30 49.34 -2.56
CA GLN A 128 -18.57 49.16 -3.83
C GLN A 128 -17.77 50.43 -4.16
N GLU A 129 -18.38 51.61 -3.98
CA GLU A 129 -17.75 52.93 -4.17
C GLU A 129 -16.45 53.10 -3.36
N THR A 130 -16.35 52.51 -2.16
CA THR A 130 -15.14 52.57 -1.32
C THR A 130 -14.04 51.59 -1.76
N GLN A 131 -14.41 50.47 -2.40
CA GLN A 131 -13.44 49.54 -3.01
C GLN A 131 -12.87 50.14 -4.31
N ASP A 132 -13.73 50.72 -5.13
CA ASP A 132 -13.36 51.41 -6.37
C ASP A 132 -12.44 52.62 -6.08
N ALA A 133 -12.77 53.42 -5.06
CA ALA A 133 -11.93 54.55 -4.63
C ALA A 133 -10.53 54.11 -4.14
N PHE A 134 -10.42 52.98 -3.44
CA PHE A 134 -9.13 52.43 -3.02
C PHE A 134 -8.31 51.96 -4.24
N ALA A 135 -8.94 51.24 -5.17
CA ALA A 135 -8.29 50.82 -6.41
C ALA A 135 -7.82 52.01 -7.27
N GLU A 136 -8.59 53.10 -7.32
CA GLU A 136 -8.20 54.34 -8.01
C GLU A 136 -6.94 54.98 -7.40
N GLN A 137 -6.83 55.05 -6.06
CA GLN A 137 -5.60 55.56 -5.42
C GLN A 137 -4.40 54.64 -5.71
N MET A 138 -4.59 53.32 -5.71
CA MET A 138 -3.53 52.38 -6.07
C MET A 138 -3.04 52.56 -7.51
N LEU A 139 -3.91 52.86 -8.46
CA LEU A 139 -3.53 53.20 -9.84
C LEU A 139 -2.74 54.51 -9.91
N ARG A 140 -3.14 55.55 -9.17
CA ARG A 140 -2.41 56.84 -9.11
C ARG A 140 -0.99 56.69 -8.56
N ILE A 141 -0.75 55.76 -7.64
CA ILE A 141 0.60 55.41 -7.16
C ILE A 141 1.46 54.84 -8.31
N VAL A 142 0.91 54.01 -9.19
CA VAL A 142 1.61 53.49 -10.38
C VAL A 142 1.96 54.63 -11.34
N GLU A 143 1.04 55.55 -11.60
CA GLU A 143 1.26 56.71 -12.48
C GLU A 143 2.33 57.66 -11.90
N ALA A 144 2.32 57.90 -10.59
CA ALA A 144 3.32 58.71 -9.89
C ALA A 144 4.73 58.08 -9.98
N LYS A 145 4.84 56.76 -9.81
CA LYS A 145 6.09 56.00 -10.04
C LYS A 145 6.58 56.08 -11.48
N GLY A 146 5.67 55.92 -12.45
CA GLY A 146 5.99 56.02 -13.88
C GLY A 146 6.47 57.41 -14.30
N THR A 147 5.91 58.46 -13.70
CA THR A 147 6.28 59.87 -13.93
C THR A 147 7.43 60.37 -13.03
N LYS A 148 7.91 59.55 -12.09
CA LYS A 148 8.93 59.88 -11.07
C LYS A 148 8.58 61.12 -10.23
N ASN A 149 7.31 61.30 -9.87
CA ASN A 149 6.86 62.42 -9.04
C ASN A 149 6.73 62.00 -7.56
N PRO A 150 7.72 62.31 -6.69
CA PRO A 150 7.76 61.81 -5.32
C PRO A 150 6.70 62.45 -4.40
N ILE A 151 6.16 63.62 -4.78
CA ILE A 151 5.10 64.29 -4.00
C ILE A 151 3.78 63.57 -4.25
N LEU A 152 3.42 63.37 -5.52
CA LEU A 152 2.19 62.68 -5.90
C LEU A 152 2.17 61.21 -5.43
N GLU A 153 3.34 60.54 -5.45
CA GLU A 153 3.50 59.19 -4.90
C GLU A 153 3.14 59.17 -3.40
N LYS A 154 3.73 60.08 -2.63
CA LYS A 154 3.50 60.16 -1.19
C LYS A 154 2.05 60.51 -0.86
N ASP A 155 1.48 61.53 -1.49
CA ASP A 155 0.10 61.97 -1.25
C ASP A 155 -0.90 60.84 -1.57
N SER A 156 -0.67 60.07 -2.63
CA SER A 156 -1.51 58.93 -3.02
C SER A 156 -1.37 57.74 -2.06
N CYS A 157 -0.14 57.44 -1.61
CA CYS A 157 0.10 56.43 -0.57
C CYS A 157 -0.53 56.83 0.78
N ASP A 158 -0.49 58.11 1.15
CA ASP A 158 -1.09 58.63 2.38
C ASP A 158 -2.63 58.56 2.33
N ALA A 159 -3.24 58.83 1.17
CA ALA A 159 -4.68 58.68 0.94
C ALA A 159 -5.12 57.19 0.95
N ALA A 160 -4.38 56.30 0.28
CA ALA A 160 -4.65 54.86 0.30
C ALA A 160 -4.54 54.28 1.72
N TYR A 161 -3.56 54.75 2.51
CA TYR A 161 -3.42 54.35 3.91
C TYR A 161 -4.56 54.87 4.81
N ALA A 162 -5.06 56.08 4.57
CA ALA A 162 -6.23 56.60 5.29
C ALA A 162 -7.47 55.72 5.07
N LEU A 163 -7.74 55.30 3.82
CA LEU A 163 -8.85 54.38 3.50
C LEU A 163 -8.69 53.01 4.17
N LEU A 164 -7.45 52.48 4.26
CA LEU A 164 -7.17 51.24 5.00
C LEU A 164 -7.43 51.36 6.51
N LYS A 165 -7.33 52.57 7.07
CA LYS A 165 -7.54 52.86 8.49
C LYS A 165 -9.01 53.07 8.86
N GLU A 166 -9.86 53.44 7.90
CA GLU A 166 -11.30 53.62 8.14
C GLU A 166 -12.08 52.31 8.31
N LYS A 167 -11.53 51.15 7.91
CA LYS A 167 -12.14 49.83 8.14
C LYS A 167 -11.36 48.98 9.13
N THR A 168 -12.06 48.55 10.18
CA THR A 168 -11.63 47.48 11.09
C THR A 168 -12.37 46.17 10.76
N PRO A 169 -11.68 45.01 10.65
CA PRO A 169 -10.23 44.84 10.76
C PRO A 169 -9.45 45.43 9.56
N TYR A 170 -8.22 45.83 9.83
CA TYR A 170 -7.35 46.46 8.84
C TYR A 170 -7.00 45.49 7.71
N GLY A 171 -6.63 46.02 6.54
CA GLY A 171 -6.20 45.20 5.39
C GLY A 171 -7.32 44.45 4.65
N LEU A 172 -8.57 44.42 5.14
CA LEU A 172 -9.68 43.74 4.44
C LEU A 172 -10.00 44.38 3.07
N LEU A 173 -9.68 45.67 2.88
CA LEU A 173 -9.75 46.36 1.58
C LEU A 173 -8.63 45.97 0.60
N LEU A 174 -7.52 45.37 1.05
CA LEU A 174 -6.49 44.82 0.16
C LEU A 174 -6.98 43.58 -0.58
N LEU A 175 -7.81 42.74 0.06
CA LEU A 175 -8.20 41.45 -0.50
C LEU A 175 -8.95 41.55 -1.85
N PRO A 176 -9.95 42.45 -2.03
CA PRO A 176 -10.55 42.70 -3.35
C PRO A 176 -9.56 43.23 -4.38
N TYR A 177 -8.62 44.10 -3.98
CA TYR A 177 -7.60 44.67 -4.88
C TYR A 177 -6.60 43.59 -5.35
N LEU A 178 -6.13 42.75 -4.43
CA LEU A 178 -5.24 41.59 -4.71
C LEU A 178 -5.92 40.53 -5.59
N ALA A 179 -7.25 40.44 -5.57
CA ALA A 179 -8.04 39.57 -6.45
C ALA A 179 -8.34 40.19 -7.84
N SER A 180 -8.04 41.48 -8.03
CA SER A 180 -8.44 42.25 -9.23
C SER A 180 -7.45 42.16 -10.40
N ASP A 181 -7.92 42.52 -11.59
CA ASP A 181 -7.06 42.74 -12.77
C ASP A 181 -6.25 44.04 -12.72
N ALA A 182 -6.56 44.94 -11.77
CA ALA A 182 -5.85 46.21 -11.55
C ALA A 182 -4.68 46.10 -10.56
N PHE A 183 -4.34 44.88 -10.10
CA PHE A 183 -3.24 44.64 -9.17
C PHE A 183 -1.88 45.07 -9.75
N SER A 184 -1.10 45.81 -8.95
CA SER A 184 0.28 46.19 -9.25
C SER A 184 1.17 46.03 -8.02
N ALA A 185 2.18 45.16 -8.13
CA ALA A 185 3.17 44.95 -7.07
C ALA A 185 3.93 46.24 -6.71
N ILE A 186 4.23 47.09 -7.70
CA ILE A 186 4.96 48.36 -7.51
C ILE A 186 4.18 49.33 -6.60
N ALA A 187 2.84 49.36 -6.73
CA ALA A 187 1.99 50.22 -5.89
C ALA A 187 1.91 49.70 -4.45
N ILE A 188 1.84 48.37 -4.28
CA ILE A 188 1.90 47.72 -2.96
C ILE A 188 3.24 48.02 -2.28
N GLU A 189 4.37 47.79 -2.94
CA GLU A 189 5.70 48.11 -2.39
C GLU A 189 5.86 49.58 -2.01
N ALA A 190 5.35 50.51 -2.83
CA ALA A 190 5.37 51.94 -2.52
C ALA A 190 4.52 52.30 -1.30
N LEU A 191 3.34 51.68 -1.16
CA LEU A 191 2.45 51.84 -0.01
C LEU A 191 3.10 51.30 1.27
N PHE A 192 3.63 50.08 1.25
CA PHE A 192 4.28 49.46 2.41
C PHE A 192 5.58 50.20 2.79
N ALA A 193 6.43 50.57 1.83
CA ALA A 193 7.61 51.42 2.09
C ALA A 193 7.24 52.77 2.73
N ASN A 194 6.12 53.39 2.33
CA ASN A 194 5.63 54.61 2.96
C ASN A 194 5.16 54.35 4.41
N ILE A 195 4.41 53.26 4.67
CA ILE A 195 3.99 52.85 6.02
C ILE A 195 5.22 52.60 6.92
N ALA A 196 6.22 51.87 6.43
CA ALA A 196 7.47 51.57 7.14
C ALA A 196 8.28 52.83 7.51
N SER A 197 8.11 53.93 6.77
CA SER A 197 8.79 55.21 7.01
C SER A 197 8.13 56.09 8.11
N ARG A 198 6.94 55.72 8.59
CA ARG A 198 6.17 56.49 9.59
C ARG A 198 6.66 56.27 11.02
N ALA A 199 6.38 57.25 11.88
CA ALA A 199 6.79 57.22 13.29
C ALA A 199 5.95 56.26 14.15
N GLY A 200 6.55 55.74 15.23
CA GLY A 200 6.14 54.50 15.93
C GLY A 200 4.76 54.41 16.59
N ALA A 201 3.86 55.39 16.44
CA ALA A 201 2.43 55.26 16.80
C ALA A 201 1.52 55.06 15.57
N GLU A 202 2.02 55.36 14.36
CA GLU A 202 1.36 55.11 13.07
C GLU A 202 2.03 54.00 12.25
N ARG A 203 3.11 53.41 12.77
CA ARG A 203 3.83 52.31 12.14
C ARG A 203 3.14 51.01 12.52
N HIS A 204 2.23 50.54 11.67
CA HIS A 204 1.64 49.21 11.80
C HIS A 204 2.58 48.15 11.20
N ASP A 205 2.70 46.99 11.85
CA ASP A 205 3.55 45.91 11.37
C ASP A 205 2.97 45.30 10.08
N GLU A 206 3.80 45.25 9.03
CA GLU A 206 3.43 44.68 7.73
C GLU A 206 2.98 43.21 7.86
N GLU A 207 3.63 42.49 8.79
CA GLU A 207 3.27 41.13 9.19
C GLU A 207 1.86 41.04 9.78
N HIS A 208 1.40 42.04 10.53
CA HIS A 208 0.05 42.03 11.11
C HIS A 208 -1.03 42.18 10.04
N LEU A 209 -0.82 43.08 9.07
CA LEU A 209 -1.71 43.24 7.91
C LEU A 209 -1.76 41.96 7.06
N ILE A 210 -0.61 41.34 6.81
CA ILE A 210 -0.53 40.08 6.05
C ILE A 210 -1.21 38.95 6.82
N ASN A 211 -0.96 38.81 8.13
CA ASN A 211 -1.62 37.80 8.96
C ASN A 211 -3.15 38.00 9.04
N GLN A 212 -3.66 39.24 9.02
CA GLN A 212 -5.10 39.51 8.91
C GLN A 212 -5.66 39.04 7.56
N VAL A 213 -5.01 39.35 6.44
CA VAL A 213 -5.42 38.88 5.10
C VAL A 213 -5.39 37.36 5.03
N LEU A 214 -4.32 36.71 5.51
CA LEU A 214 -4.19 35.25 5.52
C LEU A 214 -5.22 34.57 6.42
N SER A 215 -5.53 35.14 7.59
CA SER A 215 -6.59 34.65 8.47
C SER A 215 -7.96 34.65 7.80
N HIS A 216 -8.30 35.72 7.07
CA HIS A 216 -9.56 35.79 6.31
C HIS A 216 -9.59 34.82 5.12
N VAL A 217 -8.47 34.68 4.40
CA VAL A 217 -8.33 33.68 3.32
C VAL A 217 -8.55 32.27 3.86
N MET A 218 -7.98 31.95 5.03
CA MET A 218 -8.16 30.65 5.68
C MET A 218 -9.59 30.40 6.17
N GLN A 219 -10.19 31.36 6.88
CA GLN A 219 -11.58 31.27 7.33
C GLN A 219 -12.52 31.01 6.15
N LEU A 220 -12.33 31.74 5.04
CA LEU A 220 -13.15 31.56 3.84
C LEU A 220 -12.88 30.22 3.17
N ALA A 221 -11.62 29.80 3.02
CA ALA A 221 -11.25 28.55 2.35
C ALA A 221 -11.78 27.29 3.06
N VAL A 222 -11.86 27.29 4.40
CA VAL A 222 -12.43 26.18 5.20
C VAL A 222 -13.95 25.97 4.92
N HIS A 223 -14.62 26.98 4.36
CA HIS A 223 -16.03 26.92 3.94
C HIS A 223 -16.23 26.63 2.44
N LEU A 224 -15.17 26.50 1.63
CA LEU A 224 -15.29 26.20 0.20
C LEU A 224 -15.37 24.69 -0.09
N SER A 225 -16.00 24.36 -1.21
CA SER A 225 -16.07 23.03 -1.81
C SER A 225 -15.57 23.04 -3.26
N TRP A 226 -15.47 21.88 -3.90
CA TRP A 226 -15.28 21.79 -5.36
C TRP A 226 -16.36 22.50 -6.19
N GLY A 227 -17.54 22.80 -5.63
CA GLY A 227 -18.55 23.62 -6.30
C GLY A 227 -18.16 25.10 -6.44
N ASP A 228 -17.23 25.59 -5.62
CA ASP A 228 -16.92 27.01 -5.44
C ASP A 228 -15.64 27.44 -6.20
N MET A 229 -15.28 26.72 -7.27
CA MET A 229 -13.98 26.83 -7.94
C MET A 229 -13.69 28.20 -8.60
N SER A 230 -14.70 29.04 -8.80
CA SER A 230 -14.51 30.46 -9.15
C SER A 230 -13.89 31.27 -8.01
N VAL A 231 -14.28 31.00 -6.77
CA VAL A 231 -13.77 31.65 -5.54
C VAL A 231 -12.40 31.09 -5.19
N VAL A 232 -12.21 29.77 -5.31
CA VAL A 232 -10.89 29.11 -5.15
C VAL A 232 -9.83 29.75 -6.08
N ARG A 233 -10.21 30.06 -7.33
CA ARG A 233 -9.34 30.75 -8.30
C ARG A 233 -9.00 32.17 -7.87
N GLN A 234 -9.94 32.91 -7.28
CA GLN A 234 -9.68 34.24 -6.73
C GLN A 234 -8.73 34.18 -5.53
N LEU A 235 -8.88 33.19 -4.63
CA LEU A 235 -7.94 32.98 -3.52
C LEU A 235 -6.52 32.69 -4.01
N HIS A 236 -6.35 31.78 -4.98
CA HIS A 236 -5.05 31.51 -5.60
C HIS A 236 -4.43 32.79 -6.21
N ARG A 237 -5.25 33.62 -6.87
CA ARG A 237 -4.81 34.91 -7.42
C ARG A 237 -4.34 35.88 -6.33
N VAL A 238 -5.05 35.98 -5.20
CA VAL A 238 -4.62 36.80 -4.05
C VAL A 238 -3.24 36.34 -3.57
N LEU A 239 -3.03 35.03 -3.42
CA LEU A 239 -1.74 34.48 -2.97
C LEU A 239 -0.60 34.70 -3.99
N LEU A 240 -0.87 34.53 -5.29
CA LEU A 240 0.09 34.85 -6.34
C LEU A 240 0.44 36.35 -6.37
N SER A 241 -0.53 37.22 -6.10
CA SER A 241 -0.33 38.67 -5.98
C SER A 241 0.52 39.03 -4.76
N LEU A 242 0.30 38.39 -3.61
CA LEU A 242 1.18 38.51 -2.44
C LEU A 242 2.61 38.03 -2.75
N LEU A 243 2.77 36.93 -3.49
CA LEU A 243 4.07 36.39 -3.90
C LEU A 243 4.79 37.25 -4.94
N ALA A 244 4.08 38.05 -5.73
CA ALA A 244 4.70 39.07 -6.58
C ALA A 244 5.35 40.21 -5.78
N CYS A 245 5.02 40.33 -4.49
CA CYS A 245 5.55 41.23 -3.44
C CYS A 245 6.86 40.81 -2.73
N PRO A 246 8.10 41.18 -3.14
CA PRO A 246 9.35 40.88 -2.40
C PRO A 246 9.30 41.07 -0.87
N GLN A 247 8.75 42.18 -0.36
CA GLN A 247 8.62 42.42 1.08
C GLN A 247 7.65 41.43 1.74
N MET A 248 6.56 41.09 1.04
CA MET A 248 5.48 40.23 1.52
C MET A 248 5.86 38.73 1.50
N GLN A 249 6.78 38.31 0.62
CA GLN A 249 7.27 36.93 0.52
C GLN A 249 7.84 36.42 1.85
N THR A 250 8.59 37.26 2.57
CA THR A 250 9.20 36.90 3.86
C THR A 250 8.13 36.79 4.96
N ALA A 251 7.23 37.77 5.04
CA ALA A 251 6.15 37.80 6.02
C ALA A 251 5.13 36.67 5.82
N LEU A 252 4.83 36.30 4.56
CA LEU A 252 3.98 35.15 4.22
C LEU A 252 4.54 33.85 4.79
N VAL A 253 5.85 33.61 4.66
CA VAL A 253 6.51 32.39 5.13
C VAL A 253 6.79 32.40 6.63
N ALA A 254 7.02 33.58 7.22
CA ALA A 254 7.12 33.75 8.67
C ALA A 254 5.76 33.64 9.39
N SER A 255 4.65 33.70 8.66
CA SER A 255 3.30 33.58 9.21
C SER A 255 3.08 32.23 9.91
N PRO A 256 2.42 32.19 11.09
CA PRO A 256 2.02 30.94 11.73
C PRO A 256 1.01 30.14 10.89
N PHE A 257 0.39 30.77 9.88
CA PHE A 257 -0.49 30.11 8.91
C PHE A 257 0.27 29.39 7.79
N PHE A 258 1.58 29.59 7.62
CA PHE A 258 2.38 28.89 6.60
C PHE A 258 3.10 27.68 7.18
N THR A 259 3.84 27.86 8.28
CA THR A 259 4.51 26.77 9.03
C THR A 259 4.43 27.03 10.52
N ASN A 260 4.05 26.03 11.30
CA ASN A 260 3.92 26.14 12.75
C ASN A 260 4.49 24.89 13.46
N VAL A 261 5.31 25.12 14.48
CA VAL A 261 6.01 24.08 15.27
C VAL A 261 5.04 23.27 16.15
N PHE A 262 3.88 23.84 16.48
CA PHE A 262 2.87 23.18 17.34
C PHE A 262 1.99 22.16 16.60
N ILE A 263 2.13 22.02 15.28
CA ILE A 263 1.37 21.06 14.47
C ILE A 263 1.98 19.67 14.63
N THR A 264 1.23 18.77 15.29
CA THR A 264 1.67 17.39 15.57
C THR A 264 0.89 16.32 14.81
N THR A 265 -0.16 16.69 14.05
CA THR A 265 -0.99 15.74 13.30
C THR A 265 -1.29 16.22 11.88
N GLY A 266 -1.54 15.28 10.96
CA GLY A 266 -1.93 15.59 9.58
C GLY A 266 -3.27 16.35 9.49
N THR A 267 -4.26 15.96 10.30
CA THR A 267 -5.55 16.68 10.46
C THR A 267 -5.39 18.14 10.87
N GLN A 268 -4.44 18.44 11.77
CA GLN A 268 -4.13 19.81 12.16
C GLN A 268 -3.44 20.57 11.03
N LEU A 269 -2.47 19.95 10.34
CA LEU A 269 -1.76 20.56 9.22
C LEU A 269 -2.72 20.98 8.11
N GLU A 270 -3.64 20.09 7.74
CA GLU A 270 -4.67 20.33 6.71
C GLU A 270 -5.60 21.50 7.08
N ARG A 271 -6.05 21.59 8.34
CA ARG A 271 -7.06 22.59 8.76
C ARG A 271 -6.48 23.92 9.25
N THR A 272 -5.20 23.96 9.65
CA THR A 272 -4.58 25.13 10.31
C THR A 272 -3.48 25.81 9.50
N THR A 273 -3.18 25.32 8.29
CA THR A 273 -2.20 25.96 7.39
C THR A 273 -2.78 26.34 6.05
N LEU A 274 -2.23 27.37 5.42
CA LEU A 274 -2.67 27.92 4.15
C LEU A 274 -2.62 26.90 3.01
N LEU A 275 -1.48 26.20 2.87
CA LEU A 275 -1.32 25.14 1.87
C LEU A 275 -2.16 23.90 2.26
N GLY A 276 -2.36 23.66 3.56
CA GLY A 276 -3.22 22.61 4.09
C GLY A 276 -4.65 22.72 3.55
N VAL A 277 -5.27 23.89 3.76
CA VAL A 277 -6.67 24.10 3.39
C VAL A 277 -6.84 24.06 1.86
N LEU A 278 -5.87 24.56 1.09
CA LEU A 278 -5.91 24.52 -0.38
C LEU A 278 -5.75 23.12 -0.98
N PHE A 279 -4.95 22.26 -0.35
CA PHE A 279 -4.78 20.87 -0.82
C PHE A 279 -5.93 19.98 -0.33
N GLY A 280 -6.46 20.21 0.87
CA GLY A 280 -7.58 19.44 1.43
C GLY A 280 -8.97 19.84 0.91
N LEU A 281 -9.08 20.76 -0.07
CA LEU A 281 -10.37 21.09 -0.69
C LEU A 281 -11.00 19.82 -1.27
N GLY A 282 -12.22 19.51 -0.82
CA GLY A 282 -12.96 18.30 -1.17
C GLY A 282 -14.37 18.59 -1.73
N PRO A 283 -15.18 17.55 -1.96
CA PRO A 283 -16.54 17.68 -2.46
C PRO A 283 -17.49 18.36 -1.45
N LYS A 284 -17.13 18.41 -0.16
CA LYS A 284 -17.83 19.17 0.88
C LYS A 284 -16.87 20.08 1.66
N PRO A 285 -17.34 21.21 2.21
CA PRO A 285 -16.51 22.09 3.03
C PRO A 285 -15.95 21.43 4.29
N MET A 286 -14.71 21.76 4.64
CA MET A 286 -14.06 21.25 5.86
C MET A 286 -14.82 21.58 7.15
N ALA A 287 -15.48 22.74 7.22
CA ALA A 287 -16.35 23.11 8.35
C ALA A 287 -17.60 22.25 8.48
N ALA A 288 -18.08 21.65 7.38
CA ALA A 288 -19.28 20.81 7.37
C ALA A 288 -18.95 19.31 7.52
N ALA A 289 -17.73 18.90 7.17
CA ALA A 289 -17.26 17.53 7.24
C ALA A 289 -17.15 17.03 8.70
N ARG A 290 -18.00 16.06 9.06
CA ARG A 290 -18.06 15.50 10.42
C ARG A 290 -16.86 14.61 10.78
N ALA A 291 -16.18 14.06 9.77
CA ALA A 291 -14.98 13.24 9.89
C ALA A 291 -14.00 13.56 8.73
N PRO A 292 -12.67 13.40 8.91
CA PRO A 292 -11.68 13.73 7.88
C PRO A 292 -11.79 12.86 6.61
N ASN A 293 -12.28 11.62 6.72
CA ASN A 293 -12.42 10.69 5.59
C ASN A 293 -13.83 10.70 4.96
N GLY A 294 -14.74 11.52 5.51
CA GLY A 294 -16.17 11.51 5.20
C GLY A 294 -16.97 10.56 6.09
N ASN A 295 -18.27 10.84 6.23
CA ASN A 295 -19.24 9.92 6.82
C ASN A 295 -19.92 9.10 5.71
N TRP A 296 -20.33 7.86 5.98
CA TRP A 296 -20.93 6.96 4.96
C TRP A 296 -22.15 7.57 4.24
N LEU A 297 -22.93 8.39 4.96
CA LEU A 297 -24.04 9.18 4.40
C LEU A 297 -23.57 10.23 3.38
N GLU A 298 -22.42 10.85 3.58
CA GLU A 298 -21.89 11.91 2.73
C GLU A 298 -21.43 11.37 1.38
N VAL A 299 -20.92 10.13 1.33
CA VAL A 299 -20.50 9.45 0.10
C VAL A 299 -21.70 8.88 -0.67
N LEU A 300 -22.72 8.37 0.03
CA LEU A 300 -24.01 7.99 -0.58
C LEU A 300 -24.78 9.21 -1.16
N GLU A 301 -24.61 10.41 -0.60
CA GLU A 301 -25.16 11.64 -1.18
C GLU A 301 -24.46 12.06 -2.48
N LEU A 302 -23.16 11.73 -2.65
CA LEU A 302 -22.41 11.99 -3.89
C LEU A 302 -22.76 10.98 -5.00
N PHE A 303 -22.96 9.70 -4.63
CA PHE A 303 -23.33 8.63 -5.56
C PHE A 303 -24.66 7.97 -5.19
N PRO A 304 -25.80 8.67 -5.34
CA PRO A 304 -27.11 8.13 -4.96
C PRO A 304 -27.47 6.93 -5.85
N TYR A 305 -27.87 5.82 -5.21
CA TYR A 305 -28.26 4.56 -5.87
C TYR A 305 -29.29 4.73 -6.99
N GLN A 306 -30.18 5.72 -6.85
CA GLN A 306 -31.26 6.02 -7.78
C GLN A 306 -30.78 6.56 -9.14
N LYS A 307 -29.51 6.99 -9.25
CA LYS A 307 -28.93 7.66 -10.43
C LYS A 307 -27.65 6.95 -10.93
N LYS A 308 -27.64 5.62 -10.95
CA LYS A 308 -26.48 4.83 -11.42
C LYS A 308 -25.97 5.24 -12.81
N ASP A 309 -26.87 5.59 -13.71
CA ASP A 309 -26.53 6.04 -15.07
C ASP A 309 -25.74 7.37 -15.09
N GLU A 310 -25.84 8.19 -14.04
CA GLU A 310 -25.10 9.45 -13.89
C GLU A 310 -23.74 9.28 -13.19
N HIS A 311 -23.47 8.14 -12.56
CA HIS A 311 -22.28 7.94 -11.71
C HIS A 311 -20.96 8.18 -12.45
N GLN A 312 -20.82 7.69 -13.68
CA GLN A 312 -19.62 7.93 -14.51
C GLN A 312 -19.45 9.41 -14.87
N GLN A 313 -20.54 10.15 -15.04
CA GLN A 313 -20.48 11.59 -15.28
C GLN A 313 -20.02 12.33 -14.02
N THR A 314 -20.49 11.94 -12.84
CA THR A 314 -20.01 12.47 -11.56
C THR A 314 -18.51 12.24 -11.39
N VAL A 315 -18.03 11.00 -11.59
CA VAL A 315 -16.59 10.66 -11.58
C VAL A 315 -15.80 11.57 -12.53
N TYR A 316 -16.25 11.73 -13.77
CA TYR A 316 -15.59 12.62 -14.74
C TYR A 316 -15.54 14.08 -14.28
N THR A 317 -16.62 14.63 -13.70
CA THR A 317 -16.62 16.01 -13.20
C THR A 317 -15.64 16.19 -12.04
N MET A 318 -15.58 15.23 -11.10
CA MET A 318 -14.62 15.26 -9.99
C MET A 318 -13.18 15.24 -10.50
N GLN A 319 -12.87 14.39 -11.49
CA GLN A 319 -11.55 14.34 -12.12
C GLN A 319 -11.13 15.68 -12.76
N GLN A 320 -12.07 16.42 -13.37
CA GLN A 320 -11.78 17.76 -13.92
C GLN A 320 -11.51 18.79 -12.82
N GLU A 321 -12.25 18.78 -11.71
CA GLU A 321 -12.02 19.72 -10.61
C GLU A 321 -10.72 19.42 -9.85
N VAL A 322 -10.42 18.13 -9.57
CA VAL A 322 -9.14 17.69 -9.01
C VAL A 322 -7.97 18.16 -9.88
N LYS A 323 -8.07 18.03 -11.20
CA LYS A 323 -7.08 18.51 -12.19
C LYS A 323 -6.95 20.03 -12.20
N ALA A 324 -8.07 20.75 -12.20
CA ALA A 324 -8.07 22.22 -12.20
C ALA A 324 -7.42 22.77 -10.91
N LEU A 325 -7.72 22.16 -9.77
CA LEU A 325 -7.12 22.49 -8.48
C LEU A 325 -5.62 22.18 -8.45
N ALA A 326 -5.21 20.99 -8.91
CA ALA A 326 -3.79 20.62 -8.98
C ALA A 326 -2.99 21.62 -9.83
N LYS A 327 -3.52 22.05 -10.98
CA LYS A 327 -2.88 23.06 -11.85
C LYS A 327 -2.70 24.41 -11.15
N MET A 328 -3.67 24.87 -10.36
CA MET A 328 -3.57 26.11 -9.59
C MET A 328 -2.55 25.98 -8.44
N ASN A 329 -2.57 24.86 -7.72
CA ASN A 329 -1.63 24.55 -6.65
C ASN A 329 -0.17 24.44 -7.17
N VAL A 330 0.06 23.85 -8.34
CA VAL A 330 1.37 23.81 -9.00
C VAL A 330 1.88 25.21 -9.32
N GLN A 331 1.06 26.10 -9.88
CA GLN A 331 1.46 27.49 -10.17
C GLN A 331 1.85 28.27 -8.90
N LEU A 332 1.12 28.05 -7.81
CA LEU A 332 1.42 28.63 -6.50
C LEU A 332 2.75 28.12 -5.95
N LEU A 333 2.96 26.81 -5.90
CA LEU A 333 4.23 26.23 -5.42
C LEU A 333 5.42 26.54 -6.32
N GLN A 334 5.26 26.59 -7.65
CA GLN A 334 6.33 27.04 -8.56
C GLN A 334 6.79 28.46 -8.21
N SER A 335 5.86 29.35 -7.86
CA SER A 335 6.17 30.73 -7.46
C SER A 335 6.92 30.77 -6.12
N LEU A 336 6.47 29.99 -5.13
CA LEU A 336 7.15 29.81 -3.84
C LEU A 336 8.55 29.17 -3.95
N LEU A 337 8.76 28.24 -4.89
CA LEU A 337 10.04 27.55 -5.07
C LEU A 337 11.04 28.35 -5.92
N ARG A 338 10.59 29.27 -6.78
CA ARG A 338 11.49 30.15 -7.55
C ARG A 338 12.31 31.07 -6.65
N VAL A 339 11.69 31.66 -5.63
CA VAL A 339 12.33 32.61 -4.71
C VAL A 339 13.21 31.88 -3.68
N ASN A 340 14.48 32.30 -3.55
CA ASN A 340 15.45 31.65 -2.64
C ASN A 340 15.02 31.65 -1.16
N MET A 341 14.35 32.71 -0.69
CA MET A 341 13.96 32.86 0.71
C MET A 341 12.83 31.91 1.11
N THR A 342 11.79 31.81 0.27
CA THR A 342 10.60 30.98 0.50
C THR A 342 10.83 29.49 0.19
N ARG A 343 11.75 29.17 -0.73
CA ARG A 343 12.02 27.79 -1.19
C ARG A 343 12.29 26.81 -0.05
N ASN A 344 13.19 27.16 0.88
CA ASN A 344 13.58 26.24 1.95
C ASN A 344 12.45 25.97 2.94
N ALA A 345 11.63 26.97 3.26
CA ALA A 345 10.47 26.78 4.13
C ALA A 345 9.37 25.97 3.42
N THR A 346 9.14 26.22 2.13
CA THR A 346 8.19 25.46 1.31
C THR A 346 8.58 23.98 1.25
N LEU A 347 9.86 23.67 1.03
CA LEU A 347 10.35 22.29 1.04
C LEU A 347 10.20 21.63 2.42
N ARG A 348 10.51 22.34 3.52
CA ARG A 348 10.27 21.84 4.89
C ARG A 348 8.79 21.55 5.15
N TYR A 349 7.90 22.43 4.72
CA TYR A 349 6.45 22.22 4.83
C TYR A 349 6.02 20.93 4.11
N LEU A 350 6.47 20.73 2.87
CA LEU A 350 6.15 19.53 2.09
C LEU A 350 6.72 18.25 2.75
N GLY A 351 7.94 18.33 3.30
CA GLY A 351 8.55 17.25 4.08
C GLY A 351 7.77 16.91 5.35
N GLN A 352 7.43 17.92 6.14
CA GLN A 352 6.62 17.79 7.36
C GLN A 352 5.23 17.21 7.06
N ALA A 353 4.59 17.64 5.96
CA ALA A 353 3.32 17.10 5.52
C ALA A 353 3.37 15.61 5.19
N LEU A 354 4.43 15.13 4.52
CA LEU A 354 4.61 13.70 4.25
C LEU A 354 5.03 12.90 5.50
N GLN A 355 5.75 13.52 6.43
CA GLN A 355 6.12 12.89 7.71
C GLN A 355 4.91 12.72 8.65
N LEU A 356 4.06 13.73 8.78
CA LEU A 356 2.83 13.68 9.59
C LEU A 356 1.76 12.73 9.04
N ASN A 357 1.95 12.24 7.81
CA ASN A 357 1.09 11.27 7.13
C ASN A 357 1.81 9.92 6.91
N GLU A 358 2.90 9.63 7.61
CA GLU A 358 3.60 8.33 7.54
C GLU A 358 2.70 7.14 7.93
N ASP A 359 1.74 7.37 8.83
CA ASP A 359 0.73 6.38 9.25
C ASP A 359 -0.14 5.85 8.11
N TYR A 360 -0.18 6.49 6.93
CA TYR A 360 -0.78 5.93 5.71
C TYR A 360 -0.19 4.55 5.34
N LEU A 361 1.04 4.22 5.74
CA LEU A 361 1.63 2.90 5.49
C LEU A 361 1.11 1.78 6.40
N LYS A 362 0.31 2.10 7.43
CA LYS A 362 -0.22 1.13 8.39
C LYS A 362 -1.54 0.54 7.87
N THR A 363 -1.69 -0.77 8.03
CA THR A 363 -2.88 -1.56 7.64
C THR A 363 -4.17 -1.06 8.32
N MET A 364 -4.06 -0.45 9.51
CA MET A 364 -5.17 0.09 10.28
C MET A 364 -4.92 1.57 10.61
N HIS A 365 -5.05 2.44 9.62
CA HIS A 365 -4.78 3.89 9.73
C HIS A 365 -6.03 4.74 10.01
N HIS A 366 -7.24 4.16 10.02
CA HIS A 366 -8.50 4.90 10.15
C HIS A 366 -8.68 5.64 11.50
N ASP A 367 -8.02 5.17 12.57
CA ASP A 367 -8.02 5.81 13.89
C ASP A 367 -6.85 6.81 14.08
N SER A 368 -5.88 6.85 13.16
CA SER A 368 -4.75 7.78 13.22
C SER A 368 -5.15 9.19 12.79
N PRO A 369 -4.57 10.26 13.38
CA PRO A 369 -4.97 11.65 13.13
C PRO A 369 -4.36 12.24 11.83
N ILE A 370 -4.36 11.46 10.75
CA ILE A 370 -3.81 11.76 9.42
C ILE A 370 -4.67 12.77 8.62
N SER A 371 -4.07 13.42 7.62
CA SER A 371 -4.77 14.29 6.66
C SER A 371 -5.72 13.49 5.77
N SER A 372 -6.70 14.15 5.15
CA SER A 372 -7.67 13.52 4.26
C SER A 372 -7.06 12.96 2.97
N ARG A 373 -7.75 12.00 2.34
CA ARG A 373 -7.42 11.50 1.00
C ARG A 373 -7.39 12.60 -0.08
N TYR A 374 -8.20 13.65 0.08
CA TYR A 374 -8.21 14.82 -0.81
C TYR A 374 -6.86 15.55 -0.75
N PHE A 375 -6.40 15.85 0.46
CA PHE A 375 -5.10 16.47 0.72
C PHE A 375 -3.95 15.67 0.12
N MET A 376 -3.94 14.34 0.34
CA MET A 376 -2.87 13.47 -0.13
C MET A 376 -2.80 13.37 -1.67
N ILE A 377 -3.95 13.22 -2.36
CA ILE A 377 -4.01 13.20 -3.83
C ILE A 377 -3.57 14.52 -4.46
N GLN A 378 -3.97 15.66 -3.88
CA GLN A 378 -3.51 16.97 -4.33
C GLN A 378 -2.00 17.14 -4.12
N LEU A 379 -1.50 16.80 -2.93
CA LEU A 379 -0.07 16.84 -2.61
C LEU A 379 0.76 15.96 -3.56
N GLN A 380 0.33 14.72 -3.82
CA GLN A 380 0.97 13.79 -4.76
C GLN A 380 1.00 14.39 -6.17
N SER A 381 -0.15 14.82 -6.70
CA SER A 381 -0.28 15.35 -8.06
C SER A 381 0.60 16.59 -8.27
N VAL A 382 0.60 17.50 -7.30
CA VAL A 382 1.39 18.73 -7.34
C VAL A 382 2.89 18.43 -7.25
N LEU A 383 3.32 17.49 -6.40
CA LEU A 383 4.74 17.11 -6.29
C LEU A 383 5.27 16.42 -7.56
N ILE A 384 4.45 15.57 -8.21
CA ILE A 384 4.79 14.94 -9.50
C ILE A 384 5.02 16.03 -10.56
N GLU A 385 4.06 16.92 -10.77
CA GLU A 385 4.12 18.01 -11.75
C GLU A 385 5.30 18.97 -11.51
N LEU A 386 5.71 19.16 -10.25
CA LEU A 386 6.92 19.91 -9.90
C LEU A 386 8.23 19.15 -10.17
N ALA A 387 8.19 17.82 -10.22
CA ALA A 387 9.34 16.95 -10.46
C ALA A 387 9.55 16.64 -11.95
N LEU A 388 8.49 16.56 -12.78
CA LEU A 388 8.61 16.24 -14.21
C LEU A 388 9.63 17.10 -15.01
N PRO A 389 9.76 18.43 -14.80
CA PRO A 389 10.76 19.24 -15.49
C PRO A 389 12.22 18.82 -15.25
N ILE A 390 12.50 18.02 -14.20
CA ILE A 390 13.84 17.48 -13.92
C ILE A 390 14.28 16.52 -15.03
N PHE A 391 13.34 15.80 -15.67
CA PHE A 391 13.64 14.78 -16.66
C PHE A 391 13.75 15.33 -18.10
N GLN A 392 13.10 16.46 -18.38
CA GLN A 392 12.97 17.02 -19.73
C GLN A 392 14.23 17.75 -20.24
N ALA A 393 15.19 18.07 -19.36
CA ALA A 393 16.37 18.90 -19.66
C ALA A 393 17.34 18.34 -20.72
N ARG A 394 17.14 17.11 -21.24
CA ARG A 394 17.98 16.48 -22.28
C ARG A 394 17.51 16.74 -23.73
N THR A 395 16.31 17.28 -23.97
CA THR A 395 15.72 17.31 -25.33
C THR A 395 16.17 18.49 -26.21
N ASN A 396 16.46 19.66 -25.63
CA ASN A 396 16.85 20.86 -26.38
C ASN A 396 18.37 20.90 -26.63
N LYS A 397 18.80 20.52 -27.83
CA LYS A 397 20.22 20.58 -28.27
C LYS A 397 20.79 21.99 -28.43
N GLU A 398 19.97 23.04 -28.34
CA GLU A 398 20.36 24.42 -28.65
C GLU A 398 20.96 25.18 -27.44
N ASP A 399 20.66 24.79 -26.21
CA ASP A 399 21.11 25.48 -24.97
C ASP A 399 22.52 25.08 -24.48
N MET A 400 23.35 24.48 -25.35
CA MET A 400 24.72 24.02 -25.06
C MET A 400 25.70 25.14 -24.64
N SER A 401 25.31 26.41 -24.70
CA SER A 401 26.08 27.54 -24.15
C SER A 401 25.81 27.85 -22.68
N SER A 402 24.88 27.14 -22.01
CA SER A 402 24.65 27.25 -20.57
C SER A 402 25.00 25.95 -19.85
N GLY A 403 25.97 25.99 -18.93
CA GLY A 403 26.56 24.81 -18.29
C GLY A 403 25.70 24.14 -17.21
N CYS A 404 24.40 23.95 -17.44
CA CYS A 404 23.42 23.51 -16.43
C CYS A 404 22.46 22.38 -16.87
N SER A 405 22.86 21.49 -17.78
CA SER A 405 22.17 20.21 -17.98
C SER A 405 22.66 19.19 -16.95
N TYR A 406 21.93 19.02 -15.84
CA TYR A 406 22.19 17.96 -14.85
C TYR A 406 21.38 16.70 -15.19
N ASP A 407 22.03 15.54 -15.15
CA ASP A 407 21.38 14.25 -15.43
C ASP A 407 20.72 13.69 -14.16
N TYR A 408 19.41 13.47 -14.20
CA TYR A 408 18.65 12.90 -13.07
C TYR A 408 19.13 11.49 -12.68
N ARG A 409 19.73 10.76 -13.63
CA ARG A 409 20.34 9.44 -13.36
C ARG A 409 21.56 9.52 -12.43
N GLN A 410 22.13 10.71 -12.26
CA GLN A 410 23.25 10.99 -11.36
C GLN A 410 22.81 11.52 -9.98
N ILE A 411 21.51 11.45 -9.64
CA ILE A 411 21.03 11.76 -8.29
C ILE A 411 21.58 10.69 -7.32
N PRO A 412 22.38 11.06 -6.30
CA PRO A 412 23.04 10.09 -5.44
C PRO A 412 22.09 9.43 -4.44
N ALA A 413 22.15 8.10 -4.32
CA ALA A 413 21.34 7.33 -3.37
C ALA A 413 21.61 7.72 -1.91
N HIS A 414 22.83 8.10 -1.55
CA HIS A 414 23.21 8.47 -0.18
C HIS A 414 22.46 9.68 0.38
N TYR A 415 21.70 10.40 -0.46
CA TYR A 415 20.77 11.43 -0.02
C TYR A 415 19.67 10.88 0.93
N LEU A 416 19.32 9.60 0.80
CA LEU A 416 18.33 8.90 1.63
C LEU A 416 18.87 8.41 2.99
N LEU A 417 20.18 8.51 3.20
CA LEU A 417 20.83 8.28 4.51
C LEU A 417 20.87 9.57 5.34
N ASP A 418 20.76 10.72 4.69
CA ASP A 418 21.02 12.01 5.31
C ASP A 418 19.80 12.49 6.10
N ARG A 419 19.88 12.40 7.43
CA ARG A 419 19.01 13.18 8.34
C ARG A 419 19.36 14.66 8.18
N LEU A 420 18.89 15.24 7.09
CA LEU A 420 19.14 16.64 6.74
C LEU A 420 18.60 17.51 7.87
N TYR A 421 19.50 18.23 8.54
CA TYR A 421 19.25 19.05 9.71
C TYR A 421 18.97 18.25 11.01
N GLY A 422 19.45 18.80 12.13
CA GLY A 422 19.23 18.25 13.48
C GLY A 422 17.80 18.48 13.97
N PRO A 423 17.57 18.91 15.22
CA PRO A 423 16.22 18.93 15.83
C PRO A 423 15.17 19.85 15.16
N HIS A 424 15.50 20.56 14.07
CA HIS A 424 14.63 21.55 13.41
C HIS A 424 14.56 21.43 11.87
N GLY A 425 14.38 20.21 11.34
CA GLY A 425 13.59 20.03 10.10
C GLY A 425 14.22 19.20 8.99
N VAL A 426 14.05 17.88 9.07
CA VAL A 426 14.27 16.95 7.96
C VAL A 426 13.28 17.22 6.84
N VAL A 427 13.78 17.42 5.63
CA VAL A 427 12.95 17.76 4.45
C VAL A 427 12.52 16.50 3.68
N VAL A 428 13.38 15.48 3.57
CA VAL A 428 13.01 14.16 3.04
C VAL A 428 13.26 13.16 4.15
N SER A 429 12.19 12.56 4.65
CA SER A 429 12.22 11.47 5.62
C SER A 429 11.39 10.31 5.08
N PHE A 430 11.90 9.09 5.28
CA PHE A 430 11.17 7.86 4.97
C PHE A 430 10.74 7.10 6.23
N GLY A 431 11.09 7.61 7.43
CA GLY A 431 10.95 6.94 8.72
C GLY A 431 12.31 6.50 9.29
N SER A 432 12.42 6.36 10.62
CA SER A 432 13.53 5.61 11.24
C SER A 432 13.36 4.11 11.04
N ASP A 433 12.12 3.66 11.18
CA ASP A 433 11.73 2.26 11.24
C ASP A 433 11.35 1.73 9.84
N VAL A 434 11.82 2.45 8.80
CA VAL A 434 11.48 2.14 7.42
C VAL A 434 12.19 0.88 6.96
N GLU A 435 11.39 -0.04 6.41
CA GLU A 435 11.89 -1.25 5.81
C GLU A 435 12.83 -0.94 4.63
N ARG A 436 14.06 -1.46 4.69
CA ARG A 436 15.09 -1.32 3.66
C ARG A 436 15.31 -2.63 2.93
N VAL A 437 15.96 -2.54 1.76
CA VAL A 437 16.26 -3.69 0.89
C VAL A 437 17.15 -4.71 1.62
N ALA A 438 18.24 -4.25 2.24
CA ALA A 438 19.07 -5.03 3.15
C ALA A 438 18.69 -4.78 4.62
N HIS A 439 18.97 -5.77 5.48
CA HIS A 439 18.78 -5.64 6.92
C HIS A 439 19.91 -4.81 7.54
N TYR A 440 19.54 -3.86 8.41
CA TYR A 440 20.46 -3.03 9.19
C TYR A 440 19.96 -2.99 10.63
N ASP A 441 20.84 -3.28 11.57
CA ASP A 441 20.58 -3.41 13.00
C ASP A 441 21.72 -2.73 13.80
N ASN A 442 21.94 -3.14 15.04
CA ASN A 442 23.03 -2.62 15.87
C ASN A 442 24.42 -3.18 15.48
N ASP A 443 24.47 -4.38 14.90
CA ASP A 443 25.71 -5.07 14.51
C ASP A 443 26.14 -4.72 13.08
N ASN A 444 25.17 -4.41 12.20
CA ASN A 444 25.33 -3.87 10.86
C ASN A 444 24.64 -2.49 10.74
N PRO A 445 25.25 -1.40 11.23
CA PRO A 445 24.64 -0.07 11.21
C PRO A 445 24.62 0.55 9.80
N LEU A 446 23.67 1.46 9.57
CA LEU A 446 23.58 2.22 8.32
C LEU A 446 24.90 2.96 7.99
N PRO A 447 25.33 2.97 6.71
CA PRO A 447 26.57 3.63 6.32
C PRO A 447 26.53 5.15 6.57
N LEU A 448 27.67 5.69 7.04
CA LEU A 448 27.81 7.11 7.35
C LEU A 448 27.76 7.97 6.07
N VAL A 449 27.06 9.11 6.15
CA VAL A 449 26.95 10.06 5.04
C VAL A 449 28.33 10.60 4.65
N PRO A 450 28.73 10.58 3.36
CA PRO A 450 30.04 11.05 2.92
C PRO A 450 30.32 12.51 3.32
N SER A 451 31.51 12.77 3.86
CA SER A 451 31.90 14.11 4.35
C SER A 451 32.03 15.16 3.25
N ASN A 452 32.24 14.73 2.00
CA ASN A 452 32.53 15.61 0.85
C ASN A 452 31.23 16.08 0.16
N ARG A 453 30.42 16.85 0.88
CA ARG A 453 29.12 17.34 0.40
C ARG A 453 29.30 18.38 -0.71
N GLY A 454 28.79 18.08 -1.91
CA GLY A 454 28.50 19.11 -2.91
C GLY A 454 27.42 20.08 -2.43
N ALA A 455 27.31 21.25 -3.06
CA ALA A 455 26.24 22.20 -2.73
C ALA A 455 24.86 21.56 -2.95
N TYR A 456 24.04 21.54 -1.90
CA TYR A 456 22.71 20.95 -1.90
C TYR A 456 21.82 21.56 -3.00
N LYS A 457 21.13 20.70 -3.77
CA LYS A 457 20.29 21.09 -4.91
C LYS A 457 18.80 20.83 -4.63
N PRO A 458 17.93 21.87 -4.65
CA PRO A 458 16.51 21.75 -4.31
C PRO A 458 15.69 20.71 -5.11
N PHE A 459 16.02 20.48 -6.38
CA PHE A 459 15.29 19.50 -7.19
C PHE A 459 15.45 18.06 -6.69
N ILE A 460 16.53 17.74 -5.98
CA ILE A 460 16.75 16.40 -5.40
C ILE A 460 15.70 16.10 -4.34
N HIS A 461 15.29 17.10 -3.53
CA HIS A 461 14.14 16.92 -2.66
C HIS A 461 12.84 16.76 -3.44
N LEU A 462 12.59 17.55 -4.48
CA LEU A 462 11.34 17.42 -5.24
C LEU A 462 11.17 16.00 -5.82
N PHE A 463 12.27 15.41 -6.32
CA PHE A 463 12.31 14.01 -6.74
C PHE A 463 11.91 13.03 -5.63
N PHE A 464 12.57 13.07 -4.46
CA PHE A 464 12.26 12.13 -3.37
C PHE A 464 10.96 12.43 -2.61
N LEU A 465 10.54 13.70 -2.53
CA LEU A 465 9.23 14.11 -2.00
C LEU A 465 8.11 13.57 -2.88
N ALA A 466 8.21 13.72 -4.21
CA ALA A 466 7.27 13.14 -5.15
C ALA A 466 7.22 11.61 -5.02
N ALA A 467 8.38 10.94 -4.98
CA ALA A 467 8.43 9.50 -4.79
C ALA A 467 7.75 9.05 -3.48
N ARG A 468 8.06 9.69 -2.34
CA ARG A 468 7.41 9.41 -1.05
C ARG A 468 5.92 9.69 -1.06
N ALA A 469 5.47 10.78 -1.70
CA ALA A 469 4.04 11.09 -1.82
C ALA A 469 3.30 10.02 -2.62
N VAL A 470 3.89 9.52 -3.72
CA VAL A 470 3.33 8.39 -4.46
C VAL A 470 3.27 7.12 -3.61
N THR A 471 4.34 6.79 -2.86
CA THR A 471 4.36 5.63 -1.96
C THR A 471 3.22 5.66 -0.94
N LEU A 472 2.99 6.80 -0.27
CA LEU A 472 1.91 6.94 0.72
C LEU A 472 0.51 6.85 0.09
N CYS A 473 0.29 7.47 -1.06
CA CYS A 473 -1.02 7.46 -1.72
C CYS A 473 -1.35 6.09 -2.34
N ALA A 474 -0.35 5.42 -2.93
CA ALA A 474 -0.52 4.09 -3.49
C ALA A 474 -0.84 3.06 -2.40
N ALA A 475 -0.19 3.14 -1.23
CA ALA A 475 -0.44 2.21 -0.14
C ALA A 475 -1.92 2.19 0.29
N VAL A 476 -2.55 3.35 0.51
CA VAL A 476 -3.94 3.40 0.99
C VAL A 476 -4.95 3.26 -0.14
N LEU A 477 -4.82 4.04 -1.22
CA LEU A 477 -5.92 4.15 -2.19
C LEU A 477 -6.13 2.87 -3.02
N ILE A 478 -5.10 2.04 -3.17
CA ILE A 478 -5.21 0.73 -3.80
C ILE A 478 -5.90 -0.24 -2.84
N ASP A 479 -5.44 -0.30 -1.58
CA ASP A 479 -6.01 -1.22 -0.59
C ASP A 479 -7.47 -0.87 -0.26
N GLU A 480 -7.82 0.42 -0.22
CA GLU A 480 -9.22 0.86 -0.11
C GLU A 480 -10.04 0.46 -1.34
N HIS A 481 -9.53 0.69 -2.57
CA HIS A 481 -10.24 0.33 -3.81
C HIS A 481 -10.51 -1.18 -3.90
N ASP A 482 -9.48 -2.00 -3.66
CA ASP A 482 -9.55 -3.45 -3.78
C ASP A 482 -10.40 -4.06 -2.65
N ARG A 483 -10.29 -3.52 -1.42
CA ARG A 483 -11.16 -3.89 -0.29
C ARG A 483 -12.61 -3.57 -0.60
N ASP A 484 -12.90 -2.37 -1.07
CA ASP A 484 -14.26 -1.91 -1.29
C ASP A 484 -14.90 -2.63 -2.50
N GLU A 485 -14.13 -3.00 -3.53
CA GLU A 485 -14.58 -3.91 -4.60
C GLU A 485 -14.93 -5.31 -4.06
N ARG A 486 -14.05 -5.92 -3.28
CA ARG A 486 -14.29 -7.23 -2.63
C ARG A 486 -15.53 -7.18 -1.73
N GLN A 487 -15.72 -6.10 -0.97
CA GLN A 487 -16.87 -5.93 -0.07
C GLN A 487 -18.18 -5.57 -0.80
N ALA A 488 -18.12 -4.84 -1.92
CA ALA A 488 -19.29 -4.57 -2.77
C ALA A 488 -19.85 -5.84 -3.43
N THR A 489 -18.98 -6.81 -3.73
CA THR A 489 -19.37 -8.12 -4.31
C THR A 489 -19.69 -9.20 -3.27
N HIS A 490 -19.47 -8.94 -1.98
CA HIS A 490 -19.57 -9.97 -0.94
C HIS A 490 -21.01 -10.50 -0.74
N PRO A 491 -21.26 -11.83 -0.79
CA PRO A 491 -22.62 -12.39 -0.73
C PRO A 491 -23.40 -12.01 0.55
N GLN A 492 -22.71 -11.99 1.70
CA GLN A 492 -23.33 -11.72 3.00
C GLN A 492 -23.56 -10.22 3.28
N ALA A 493 -23.13 -9.30 2.40
CA ALA A 493 -23.32 -7.86 2.61
C ALA A 493 -24.79 -7.47 2.41
N SER A 494 -25.31 -6.55 3.23
CA SER A 494 -26.62 -5.95 2.99
C SER A 494 -26.60 -5.02 1.77
N GLN A 495 -27.77 -4.75 1.16
CA GLN A 495 -27.83 -3.86 -0.01
C GLN A 495 -27.24 -2.47 0.27
N GLN A 496 -27.53 -1.90 1.44
CA GLN A 496 -27.00 -0.59 1.84
C GLN A 496 -25.47 -0.59 1.99
N GLN A 497 -24.89 -1.69 2.48
CA GLN A 497 -23.44 -1.85 2.54
C GLN A 497 -22.82 -1.95 1.13
N ARG A 498 -23.40 -2.76 0.24
CA ARG A 498 -22.94 -2.85 -1.16
C ARG A 498 -23.02 -1.51 -1.88
N ASP A 499 -24.09 -0.75 -1.67
CA ASP A 499 -24.28 0.57 -2.25
C ASP A 499 -23.23 1.58 -1.71
N PHE A 500 -22.89 1.50 -0.42
CA PHE A 500 -21.82 2.29 0.19
C PHE A 500 -20.44 1.93 -0.38
N PHE A 501 -20.06 0.65 -0.42
CA PHE A 501 -18.76 0.24 -0.97
C PHE A 501 -18.64 0.56 -2.47
N THR A 502 -19.74 0.47 -3.23
CA THR A 502 -19.78 0.93 -4.62
C THR A 502 -19.52 2.44 -4.72
N ALA A 503 -20.12 3.24 -3.83
CA ALA A 503 -19.94 4.69 -3.80
C ALA A 503 -18.52 5.11 -3.36
N GLU A 504 -17.91 4.42 -2.40
CA GLU A 504 -16.50 4.62 -2.01
C GLU A 504 -15.54 4.25 -3.15
N LYS A 505 -15.75 3.10 -3.81
CA LYS A 505 -14.99 2.71 -5.01
C LYS A 505 -15.01 3.81 -6.08
N LEU A 506 -16.20 4.32 -6.43
CA LEU A 506 -16.38 5.40 -7.41
C LEU A 506 -15.75 6.72 -6.95
N LEU A 507 -15.76 7.01 -5.65
CA LEU A 507 -15.07 8.17 -5.09
C LEU A 507 -13.55 8.06 -5.25
N VAL A 508 -12.96 6.88 -4.98
CA VAL A 508 -11.54 6.63 -5.22
C VAL A 508 -11.20 6.75 -6.72
N GLU A 509 -12.00 6.17 -7.63
CA GLU A 509 -11.83 6.33 -9.09
C GLU A 509 -11.89 7.80 -9.55
N GLY A 510 -12.73 8.63 -8.92
CA GLY A 510 -12.78 10.07 -9.14
C GLY A 510 -11.53 10.80 -8.63
N LEU A 511 -10.95 10.36 -7.52
CA LEU A 511 -9.75 10.93 -6.90
C LEU A 511 -8.45 10.54 -7.60
N LEU A 512 -8.35 9.31 -8.12
CA LEU A 512 -7.15 8.83 -8.85
C LEU A 512 -6.82 9.68 -10.10
N GLY A 513 -7.78 10.49 -10.55
CA GLY A 513 -7.57 11.65 -11.42
C GLY A 513 -7.86 11.39 -12.90
N SER A 514 -7.93 12.47 -13.68
CA SER A 514 -8.09 12.38 -15.14
C SER A 514 -6.84 11.77 -15.80
N ASN A 515 -7.00 11.18 -17.00
CA ASN A 515 -5.93 10.57 -17.80
C ASN A 515 -4.63 11.40 -17.91
N GLU A 516 -4.70 12.73 -17.93
CA GLU A 516 -3.50 13.59 -17.93
C GLU A 516 -2.68 13.46 -16.64
N LEU A 517 -3.31 13.47 -15.46
CA LEU A 517 -2.64 13.25 -14.18
C LEU A 517 -2.12 11.81 -14.06
N SER A 518 -2.86 10.84 -14.62
CA SER A 518 -2.42 9.45 -14.73
C SER A 518 -1.17 9.33 -15.61
N ALA A 519 -1.12 10.02 -16.74
CA ALA A 519 0.05 10.06 -17.63
C ALA A 519 1.26 10.71 -16.93
N SER A 520 1.09 11.86 -16.27
CA SER A 520 2.13 12.50 -15.46
C SER A 520 2.68 11.57 -14.35
N ARG A 521 1.80 10.79 -13.70
CA ARG A 521 2.17 9.78 -12.70
C ARG A 521 2.99 8.65 -13.32
N LEU A 522 2.57 8.11 -14.47
CA LEU A 522 3.30 7.04 -15.17
C LEU A 522 4.65 7.53 -15.74
N GLU A 523 4.73 8.77 -16.27
CA GLU A 523 5.99 9.38 -16.71
C GLU A 523 6.98 9.49 -15.54
N PHE A 524 6.54 9.97 -14.37
CA PHE A 524 7.36 10.02 -13.16
C PHE A 524 7.81 8.62 -12.69
N LEU A 525 6.91 7.64 -12.62
CA LEU A 525 7.23 6.26 -12.21
C LEU A 525 8.23 5.60 -13.17
N ASN A 526 8.08 5.82 -14.48
CA ASN A 526 9.01 5.37 -15.50
C ASN A 526 10.41 5.99 -15.31
N HIS A 527 10.51 7.28 -14.97
CA HIS A 527 11.81 7.91 -14.67
C HIS A 527 12.41 7.46 -13.32
N LEU A 528 11.58 7.19 -12.30
CA LEU A 528 12.01 6.60 -11.03
C LEU A 528 12.56 5.18 -11.25
N ALA A 529 11.92 4.37 -12.10
CA ALA A 529 12.40 3.04 -12.49
C ALA A 529 13.79 3.10 -13.16
N HIS A 530 13.98 4.04 -14.10
CA HIS A 530 15.29 4.29 -14.73
C HIS A 530 16.38 4.70 -13.72
N TRP A 531 16.02 5.49 -12.70
CA TRP A 531 16.96 5.85 -11.64
C TRP A 531 17.35 4.62 -10.80
N LEU A 532 16.37 3.79 -10.40
CA LEU A 532 16.64 2.53 -9.67
C LEU A 532 17.56 1.60 -10.46
N LEU A 533 17.28 1.37 -11.75
CA LEU A 533 18.13 0.58 -12.66
C LEU A 533 19.57 1.12 -12.73
N THR A 534 19.74 2.45 -12.65
CA THR A 534 21.07 3.08 -12.62
C THR A 534 21.79 2.82 -11.28
N VAL A 535 21.09 2.88 -10.14
CA VAL A 535 21.66 2.55 -8.82
C VAL A 535 22.06 1.08 -8.73
N MET A 536 21.30 0.19 -9.36
CA MET A 536 21.61 -1.24 -9.49
C MET A 536 22.78 -1.55 -10.41
N GLN A 537 23.24 -0.59 -11.23
CA GLN A 537 24.31 -0.75 -12.21
C GLN A 537 24.02 -1.84 -13.26
N VAL A 538 22.77 -1.90 -13.73
CA VAL A 538 22.34 -2.79 -14.82
C VAL A 538 23.08 -2.44 -16.12
N ASP A 539 23.53 -3.44 -16.87
CA ASP A 539 24.19 -3.25 -18.15
C ASP A 539 23.21 -2.98 -19.31
N ASP A 540 23.74 -2.71 -20.51
CA ASP A 540 22.92 -2.44 -21.71
C ASP A 540 22.07 -3.67 -22.16
N GLN A 541 22.34 -4.86 -21.63
CA GLN A 541 21.66 -6.13 -21.95
C GLN A 541 20.67 -6.58 -20.85
N GLY A 542 20.51 -5.81 -19.78
CA GLY A 542 19.61 -6.15 -18.66
C GLY A 542 20.22 -7.13 -17.66
N VAL A 543 21.55 -7.33 -17.66
CA VAL A 543 22.24 -8.22 -16.73
C VAL A 543 22.67 -7.44 -15.48
N LEU A 544 22.51 -8.06 -14.31
CA LEU A 544 22.90 -7.52 -13.02
C LEU A 544 24.31 -7.97 -12.60
N PRO A 545 25.05 -7.12 -11.85
CA PRO A 545 26.21 -7.56 -11.08
C PRO A 545 25.88 -8.73 -10.14
N ALA A 546 26.85 -9.64 -9.92
CA ALA A 546 26.65 -10.87 -9.15
C ALA A 546 26.29 -10.65 -7.66
N GLU A 547 26.67 -9.49 -7.12
CA GLU A 547 26.34 -8.99 -5.78
C GLU A 547 25.75 -7.57 -5.91
N PRO A 548 24.76 -7.20 -5.08
CA PRO A 548 24.13 -5.87 -5.14
C PRO A 548 25.10 -4.76 -4.72
N PRO A 549 25.12 -3.60 -5.41
CA PRO A 549 25.90 -2.44 -4.98
C PRO A 549 25.55 -1.99 -3.56
N ALA A 550 26.54 -1.50 -2.80
CA ALA A 550 26.30 -1.00 -1.44
C ALA A 550 25.27 0.15 -1.37
N GLU A 551 25.10 0.90 -2.47
CA GLU A 551 24.08 1.95 -2.61
C GLU A 551 22.64 1.42 -2.72
N TRP A 552 22.47 0.17 -3.16
CA TRP A 552 21.18 -0.50 -3.27
C TRP A 552 20.65 -0.94 -1.90
N GLY A 553 21.52 -1.52 -1.07
CA GLY A 553 21.13 -2.16 0.20
C GLY A 553 20.37 -1.24 1.16
N TYR A 554 20.80 0.02 1.30
CA TYR A 554 20.17 0.96 2.23
C TYR A 554 18.94 1.68 1.68
N LEU A 555 18.50 1.43 0.45
CA LEU A 555 17.29 2.06 -0.09
C LEU A 555 16.04 1.62 0.70
N PRO A 556 15.08 2.53 0.98
CA PRO A 556 13.74 2.15 1.43
C PRO A 556 13.06 1.23 0.41
N GLN A 557 12.64 0.03 0.84
CA GLN A 557 12.00 -0.97 -0.02
C GLN A 557 10.69 -0.44 -0.64
N CYS A 558 9.98 0.43 0.09
CA CYS A 558 8.76 1.07 -0.35
C CYS A 558 8.93 2.00 -1.58
N LEU A 559 10.17 2.42 -1.92
CA LEU A 559 10.45 3.13 -3.18
C LEU A 559 10.41 2.20 -4.40
N VAL A 560 10.79 0.93 -4.24
CA VAL A 560 10.76 -0.03 -5.35
C VAL A 560 9.37 -0.62 -5.50
N ASN A 561 8.74 -0.98 -4.37
CA ASN A 561 7.35 -1.45 -4.37
C ASN A 561 6.40 -0.41 -5.01
N CYS A 562 6.60 0.90 -4.77
CA CYS A 562 5.71 1.91 -5.34
C CYS A 562 5.80 2.06 -6.86
N VAL A 563 6.93 1.71 -7.50
CA VAL A 563 7.06 1.77 -8.97
C VAL A 563 6.04 0.86 -9.64
N ILE A 564 5.89 -0.37 -9.14
CA ILE A 564 4.96 -1.36 -9.69
C ILE A 564 3.56 -1.16 -9.10
N ARG A 565 3.44 -1.04 -7.78
CA ARG A 565 2.14 -0.94 -7.08
C ARG A 565 1.35 0.30 -7.53
N ALA A 566 1.98 1.47 -7.66
CA ALA A 566 1.28 2.69 -8.08
C ALA A 566 0.79 2.66 -9.54
N THR A 567 1.10 1.61 -10.32
CA THR A 567 0.52 1.44 -11.66
C THR A 567 -0.94 0.99 -11.65
N SER A 568 -1.49 0.45 -10.55
CA SER A 568 -2.94 0.17 -10.46
C SER A 568 -3.77 1.44 -10.30
N MET A 569 -3.17 2.51 -9.77
CA MET A 569 -3.77 3.87 -9.68
C MET A 569 -4.02 4.52 -11.05
N ALA A 570 -3.61 3.93 -12.16
CA ALA A 570 -3.66 4.54 -13.49
C ALA A 570 -4.00 3.49 -14.58
N PRO A 571 -4.74 3.87 -15.63
CA PRO A 571 -4.81 3.07 -16.85
C PRO A 571 -3.42 3.03 -17.49
N LEU A 572 -2.96 1.84 -17.88
CA LEU A 572 -1.66 1.67 -18.52
C LEU A 572 -1.75 2.00 -20.01
N ASP A 573 -1.12 3.11 -20.40
CA ASP A 573 -0.88 3.50 -21.78
C ASP A 573 0.56 3.17 -22.20
N GLY A 574 0.74 2.66 -23.42
CA GLY A 574 2.05 2.23 -23.95
C GLY A 574 3.11 3.33 -24.13
N LEU A 575 2.84 4.59 -23.79
CA LEU A 575 3.76 5.71 -23.96
C LEU A 575 4.88 5.76 -22.89
N TYR A 576 4.66 5.20 -21.70
CA TYR A 576 5.51 5.41 -20.53
C TYR A 576 5.74 4.13 -19.69
N SER A 577 6.04 3.00 -20.33
CA SER A 577 6.23 1.71 -19.63
C SER A 577 7.65 1.12 -19.68
N ASP A 578 8.52 1.63 -20.55
CA ASP A 578 9.84 1.06 -20.86
C ASP A 578 10.73 0.78 -19.63
N GLY A 579 10.92 1.78 -18.76
CA GLY A 579 11.73 1.65 -17.55
C GLY A 579 11.09 0.77 -16.48
N MET A 580 9.75 0.72 -16.41
CA MET A 580 9.03 -0.15 -15.48
C MET A 580 9.07 -1.61 -15.94
N ILE A 581 8.98 -1.86 -17.26
CA ILE A 581 9.20 -3.18 -17.87
C ILE A 581 10.65 -3.62 -17.65
N SER A 582 11.63 -2.76 -17.89
CA SER A 582 13.05 -3.03 -17.58
C SER A 582 13.26 -3.40 -16.11
N LEU A 583 12.67 -2.65 -15.17
CA LEU A 583 12.78 -2.92 -13.74
C LEU A 583 12.11 -4.26 -13.35
N MET A 584 10.93 -4.54 -13.91
CA MET A 584 10.24 -5.83 -13.72
C MET A 584 11.08 -7.00 -14.24
N LEU A 585 11.54 -6.96 -15.49
CA LEU A 585 12.30 -8.05 -16.11
C LEU A 585 13.58 -8.41 -15.35
N VAL A 586 14.21 -7.41 -14.72
CA VAL A 586 15.49 -7.55 -14.00
C VAL A 586 15.30 -7.99 -12.54
N LEU A 587 14.18 -7.65 -11.91
CA LEU A 587 13.90 -7.97 -10.50
C LEU A 587 12.99 -9.17 -10.27
N MET A 588 12.11 -9.49 -11.21
CA MET A 588 11.15 -10.59 -11.11
C MET A 588 11.94 -11.92 -11.06
N GLY A 589 12.02 -12.51 -9.87
CA GLY A 589 12.79 -13.73 -9.58
C GLY A 589 14.16 -13.54 -8.91
N ASN A 590 14.71 -12.32 -8.88
CA ASN A 590 16.05 -12.10 -8.32
C ASN A 590 16.06 -11.97 -6.79
N THR A 591 16.11 -13.12 -6.12
CA THR A 591 16.14 -13.21 -4.64
C THR A 591 17.39 -12.64 -3.97
N LYS A 592 18.47 -12.36 -4.73
CA LYS A 592 19.68 -11.72 -4.18
C LYS A 592 19.51 -10.20 -4.02
N TYR A 593 18.87 -9.56 -4.99
CA TYR A 593 18.58 -8.13 -4.95
C TYR A 593 17.33 -7.80 -4.14
N PHE A 594 16.40 -8.76 -4.01
CA PHE A 594 15.27 -8.71 -3.08
C PHE A 594 15.10 -10.03 -2.32
N PRO A 595 15.54 -10.14 -1.05
CA PRO A 595 15.38 -11.38 -0.30
C PRO A 595 13.93 -11.66 0.16
N LYS A 596 13.01 -10.69 0.06
CA LYS A 596 11.68 -10.76 0.67
C LYS A 596 10.59 -11.20 -0.33
N PRO A 597 9.90 -12.33 -0.08
CA PRO A 597 8.96 -12.90 -1.05
C PRO A 597 7.79 -11.99 -1.47
N HIS A 598 7.21 -11.21 -0.55
CA HIS A 598 6.04 -10.34 -0.83
C HIS A 598 6.31 -9.34 -1.98
N THR A 599 7.52 -8.77 -2.10
CA THR A 599 7.79 -7.84 -3.21
C THR A 599 7.72 -8.54 -4.57
N HIS A 600 8.04 -9.84 -4.65
CA HIS A 600 7.94 -10.60 -5.90
C HIS A 600 6.49 -10.84 -6.34
N ALA A 601 5.53 -10.88 -5.41
CA ALA A 601 4.10 -10.99 -5.70
C ALA A 601 3.53 -9.82 -6.53
N LEU A 602 4.19 -8.66 -6.51
CA LEU A 602 3.72 -7.46 -7.24
C LEU A 602 3.95 -7.53 -8.75
N PHE A 603 4.93 -8.32 -9.21
CA PHE A 603 5.31 -8.34 -10.64
C PHE A 603 4.32 -9.11 -11.53
N PRO A 604 3.77 -10.29 -11.15
CA PRO A 604 2.85 -11.04 -12.00
C PRO A 604 1.54 -10.29 -12.32
N ALA A 605 0.91 -9.66 -11.32
CA ALA A 605 -0.26 -8.80 -11.53
C ALA A 605 0.00 -7.66 -12.53
N TYR A 606 1.17 -7.00 -12.41
CA TYR A 606 1.58 -5.96 -13.36
C TYR A 606 1.82 -6.52 -14.77
N LEU A 607 2.45 -7.69 -14.87
CA LEU A 607 2.70 -8.39 -16.13
C LEU A 607 1.40 -8.78 -16.85
N LEU A 608 0.39 -9.27 -16.12
CA LEU A 608 -0.93 -9.55 -16.69
C LEU A 608 -1.61 -8.29 -17.21
N ARG A 609 -1.63 -7.20 -16.42
CA ARG A 609 -2.19 -5.90 -16.85
C ARG A 609 -1.49 -5.33 -18.10
N LEU A 610 -0.19 -5.59 -18.28
CA LEU A 610 0.52 -5.26 -19.51
C LEU A 610 0.07 -6.11 -20.71
N GLN A 611 -0.35 -7.36 -20.51
CA GLN A 611 -0.84 -8.26 -21.57
C GLN A 611 -2.29 -7.98 -21.99
N GLU A 612 -3.14 -7.49 -21.09
CA GLU A 612 -4.57 -7.21 -21.33
C GLU A 612 -4.77 -6.13 -22.41
N ASN A 613 -4.02 -5.03 -22.34
CA ASN A 613 -4.12 -3.93 -23.29
C ASN A 613 -3.19 -4.16 -24.50
N TYR A 614 -3.75 -4.08 -25.71
CA TYR A 614 -3.00 -4.28 -26.96
C TYR A 614 -1.81 -3.31 -27.11
N THR A 615 -1.93 -2.07 -26.64
CA THR A 615 -0.87 -1.06 -26.79
C THR A 615 0.33 -1.36 -25.90
N THR A 616 0.09 -1.71 -24.63
CA THR A 616 1.14 -2.09 -23.67
C THR A 616 1.76 -3.42 -24.02
N ARG A 617 0.96 -4.40 -24.45
CA ARG A 617 1.43 -5.70 -24.91
C ARG A 617 2.41 -5.56 -26.07
N LYS A 618 2.10 -4.70 -27.04
CA LYS A 618 3.00 -4.41 -28.16
C LYS A 618 4.32 -3.80 -27.70
N VAL A 619 4.31 -2.93 -26.69
CA VAL A 619 5.54 -2.32 -26.14
C VAL A 619 6.36 -3.37 -25.38
N LEU A 620 5.72 -4.23 -24.60
CA LEU A 620 6.35 -5.38 -23.93
C LEU A 620 7.01 -6.33 -24.94
N GLU A 621 6.28 -6.76 -25.99
CA GLU A 621 6.80 -7.62 -27.06
C GLU A 621 7.91 -6.96 -27.90
N GLN A 622 8.02 -5.63 -27.90
CA GLN A 622 9.06 -4.86 -28.59
C GLN A 622 10.26 -4.49 -27.70
N HIS A 623 10.20 -4.76 -26.39
CA HIS A 623 11.24 -4.37 -25.44
C HIS A 623 12.52 -5.21 -25.64
N PRO A 624 13.73 -4.61 -25.72
CA PRO A 624 14.95 -5.34 -26.06
C PRO A 624 15.30 -6.51 -25.14
N TRP A 625 14.93 -6.42 -23.86
CA TRP A 625 15.26 -7.42 -22.85
C TRP A 625 14.17 -8.50 -22.72
N PHE A 626 12.98 -8.29 -23.29
CA PHE A 626 11.83 -9.17 -23.10
C PHE A 626 12.09 -10.58 -23.61
N SER A 627 12.57 -10.75 -24.85
CA SER A 627 12.82 -12.06 -25.43
C SER A 627 13.89 -12.86 -24.70
N THR A 628 14.87 -12.18 -24.11
CA THR A 628 16.02 -12.79 -23.44
C THR A 628 15.68 -13.23 -22.02
N HIS A 629 14.92 -12.42 -21.27
CA HIS A 629 14.78 -12.58 -19.82
C HIS A 629 13.40 -13.06 -19.35
N ILE A 630 12.30 -12.86 -20.11
CA ILE A 630 10.94 -13.02 -19.55
C ILE A 630 10.65 -14.43 -19.00
N VAL A 631 10.99 -15.50 -19.73
CA VAL A 631 10.69 -16.88 -19.31
C VAL A 631 11.51 -17.25 -18.07
N ARG A 632 12.80 -16.86 -18.06
CA ARG A 632 13.69 -17.03 -16.91
C ARG A 632 13.15 -16.30 -15.68
N ALA A 633 12.82 -15.01 -15.82
CA ALA A 633 12.31 -14.17 -14.75
C ALA A 633 10.99 -14.73 -14.17
N CYS A 634 10.07 -15.21 -15.00
CA CYS A 634 8.84 -15.86 -14.51
C CYS A 634 9.12 -17.18 -13.78
N MET A 635 10.04 -18.03 -14.27
CA MET A 635 10.42 -19.28 -13.59
C MET A 635 11.13 -19.03 -12.25
N GLU A 636 12.09 -18.10 -12.22
CA GLU A 636 12.79 -17.70 -10.98
C GLU A 636 11.82 -17.03 -9.98
N CYS A 637 10.85 -16.25 -10.44
CA CYS A 637 9.80 -15.67 -9.59
C CYS A 637 8.86 -16.73 -9.01
N TYR A 638 8.47 -17.72 -9.81
CA TYR A 638 7.67 -18.87 -9.36
C TYR A 638 8.41 -19.66 -8.28
N ILE A 639 9.74 -19.84 -8.41
CA ILE A 639 10.59 -20.45 -7.39
C ILE A 639 10.67 -19.56 -6.12
N ALA A 640 10.85 -18.25 -6.27
CA ALA A 640 11.01 -17.31 -5.16
C ALA A 640 9.78 -17.22 -4.23
N VAL A 641 8.58 -17.35 -4.80
CA VAL A 641 7.30 -17.17 -4.09
C VAL A 641 6.91 -18.39 -3.24
N GLU A 642 7.56 -19.56 -3.39
CA GLU A 642 7.37 -20.75 -2.51
C GLU A 642 7.52 -20.41 -1.02
N LYS A 643 8.47 -19.52 -0.69
CA LYS A 643 8.76 -19.10 0.69
C LYS A 643 7.75 -18.09 1.26
N SER A 644 6.70 -17.74 0.52
CA SER A 644 5.64 -16.84 0.98
C SER A 644 4.41 -17.63 1.47
N SER A 645 3.89 -17.25 2.63
CA SER A 645 2.68 -17.85 3.21
C SER A 645 1.38 -17.18 2.73
N TYR A 646 1.37 -15.86 2.57
CA TYR A 646 0.11 -15.09 2.56
C TYR A 646 -0.59 -14.93 1.19
N GLU A 647 0.12 -14.99 0.06
CA GLU A 647 -0.43 -14.69 -1.29
C GLU A 647 -0.14 -15.76 -2.35
N ARG A 648 0.44 -16.91 -1.94
CA ARG A 648 0.97 -17.98 -2.79
C ARG A 648 0.04 -18.42 -3.93
N VAL A 649 -1.26 -18.59 -3.67
CA VAL A 649 -2.22 -19.14 -4.64
C VAL A 649 -2.54 -18.18 -5.77
N GLU A 650 -2.77 -16.90 -5.47
CA GLU A 650 -3.12 -15.87 -6.45
C GLU A 650 -1.92 -15.61 -7.38
N VAL A 651 -0.75 -15.36 -6.79
CA VAL A 651 0.50 -15.09 -7.53
C VAL A 651 0.89 -16.27 -8.44
N ARG A 652 0.66 -17.52 -8.02
CA ARG A 652 0.92 -18.68 -8.87
C ARG A 652 -0.10 -18.87 -9.98
N TYR A 653 -1.38 -18.57 -9.75
CA TYR A 653 -2.35 -18.55 -10.83
C TYR A 653 -1.93 -17.54 -11.91
N GLU A 654 -1.51 -16.33 -11.51
CA GLU A 654 -1.04 -15.30 -12.43
C GLU A 654 0.22 -15.72 -13.21
N LEU A 655 1.23 -16.24 -12.50
CA LEU A 655 2.46 -16.77 -13.11
C LEU A 655 2.18 -17.93 -14.05
N SER A 656 1.36 -18.91 -13.65
CA SER A 656 1.00 -20.06 -14.48
C SER A 656 0.28 -19.62 -15.77
N TYR A 657 -0.61 -18.63 -15.69
CA TYR A 657 -1.28 -18.05 -16.86
C TYR A 657 -0.29 -17.31 -17.80
N ALA A 658 0.63 -16.53 -17.24
CA ALA A 658 1.65 -15.81 -18.00
C ALA A 658 2.66 -16.76 -18.67
N ILE A 659 3.23 -17.71 -17.90
CA ILE A 659 4.21 -18.70 -18.35
C ILE A 659 3.63 -19.56 -19.48
N LYS A 660 2.40 -20.10 -19.30
CA LYS A 660 1.65 -20.81 -20.35
C LYS A 660 1.58 -20.02 -21.67
N THR A 661 1.43 -18.71 -21.60
CA THR A 661 1.32 -17.85 -22.79
C THR A 661 2.68 -17.66 -23.47
N PHE A 662 3.77 -17.56 -22.71
CA PHE A 662 5.13 -17.41 -23.25
C PHE A 662 5.73 -18.71 -23.78
N LEU A 663 5.49 -19.85 -23.11
CA LEU A 663 5.99 -21.16 -23.52
C LEU A 663 5.51 -21.58 -24.92
N LYS A 664 4.41 -21.02 -25.42
CA LYS A 664 3.93 -21.23 -26.81
C LYS A 664 4.83 -20.60 -27.88
N SER A 665 5.72 -19.68 -27.49
CA SER A 665 6.62 -18.98 -28.41
C SER A 665 8.03 -19.55 -28.29
N ASN A 666 8.45 -20.32 -29.29
CA ASN A 666 9.79 -20.92 -29.33
C ASN A 666 10.90 -19.89 -29.09
N LEU A 667 10.77 -18.69 -29.67
CA LEU A 667 11.73 -17.58 -29.53
C LEU A 667 11.97 -17.11 -28.08
N LEU A 668 10.97 -17.27 -27.21
CA LEU A 668 11.08 -16.93 -25.78
C LEU A 668 11.69 -18.08 -24.97
N CYS A 669 11.61 -19.31 -25.47
CA CYS A 669 12.18 -20.50 -24.86
C CYS A 669 13.63 -20.77 -25.28
N ASP A 670 14.08 -20.22 -26.41
CA ASP A 670 15.44 -20.43 -26.95
C ASP A 670 16.54 -20.08 -25.93
N PRO A 671 16.53 -18.94 -25.20
CA PRO A 671 17.58 -18.61 -24.22
C PRO A 671 17.68 -19.60 -23.06
N VAL A 672 16.53 -20.07 -22.55
CA VAL A 672 16.46 -21.08 -21.48
C VAL A 672 16.95 -22.44 -22.00
N ARG A 673 16.68 -22.77 -23.27
CA ARG A 673 17.17 -24.00 -23.90
C ARG A 673 18.69 -23.98 -24.11
N GLU A 674 19.26 -22.85 -24.50
CA GLU A 674 20.72 -22.66 -24.57
C GLU A 674 21.38 -22.80 -23.19
N GLU A 675 20.77 -22.27 -22.13
CA GLU A 675 21.26 -22.44 -20.76
C GLU A 675 21.27 -23.92 -20.31
N MET A 676 20.23 -24.70 -20.66
CA MET A 676 20.23 -26.15 -20.42
C MET A 676 21.38 -26.88 -21.14
N GLU A 677 21.61 -26.55 -22.42
CA GLU A 677 22.64 -27.21 -23.23
C GLU A 677 24.07 -26.85 -22.77
N SER A 678 24.23 -25.72 -22.08
CA SER A 678 25.51 -25.27 -21.51
C SER A 678 26.03 -26.09 -20.30
N GLN A 679 25.21 -26.99 -19.74
CA GLN A 679 25.47 -27.81 -18.54
C GLN A 679 25.78 -27.06 -17.23
N ALA A 680 25.91 -25.73 -17.23
CA ALA A 680 26.33 -24.97 -16.05
C ALA A 680 25.21 -24.76 -15.01
N ASN A 681 23.94 -24.68 -15.45
CA ASN A 681 22.79 -24.23 -14.64
C ASN A 681 21.50 -25.08 -14.84
N ASN A 682 21.57 -26.42 -14.91
CA ASN A 682 20.35 -27.23 -15.10
C ASN A 682 19.34 -27.11 -13.93
N THR A 683 19.84 -26.74 -12.74
CA THR A 683 19.12 -26.72 -11.46
C THR A 683 17.90 -25.81 -11.43
N MET A 684 17.86 -24.71 -12.20
CA MET A 684 16.72 -23.79 -12.20
C MET A 684 15.48 -24.45 -12.80
N LEU A 685 15.62 -25.06 -13.99
CA LEU A 685 14.50 -25.71 -14.67
C LEU A 685 14.08 -27.01 -13.95
N GLU A 686 15.02 -27.73 -13.35
CA GLU A 686 14.74 -28.91 -12.52
C GLU A 686 13.87 -28.54 -11.31
N ARG A 687 14.25 -27.48 -10.57
CA ARG A 687 13.46 -26.94 -9.46
C ARG A 687 12.09 -26.45 -9.91
N PHE A 688 12.03 -25.67 -10.98
CA PHE A 688 10.76 -25.20 -11.54
C PHE A 688 9.84 -26.36 -11.94
N SER A 689 10.39 -27.39 -12.60
CA SER A 689 9.63 -28.57 -13.04
C SER A 689 9.08 -29.37 -11.85
N HIS A 690 9.89 -29.60 -10.82
CA HIS A 690 9.46 -30.25 -9.57
C HIS A 690 8.34 -29.45 -8.88
N MET A 691 8.51 -28.13 -8.73
CA MET A 691 7.51 -27.28 -8.09
C MET A 691 6.21 -27.17 -8.90
N ALA A 692 6.28 -27.14 -10.23
CA ALA A 692 5.10 -27.18 -11.09
C ALA A 692 4.33 -28.50 -10.95
N VAL A 693 5.01 -29.65 -10.83
CA VAL A 693 4.36 -30.94 -10.56
C VAL A 693 3.75 -30.99 -9.17
N ALA A 694 4.44 -30.48 -8.16
CA ALA A 694 3.92 -30.39 -6.80
C ALA A 694 2.63 -29.54 -6.73
N GLU A 695 2.60 -28.37 -7.37
CA GLU A 695 1.38 -27.55 -7.46
C GLU A 695 0.26 -28.27 -8.21
N VAL A 696 0.54 -28.89 -9.37
CA VAL A 696 -0.49 -29.58 -10.14
C VAL A 696 -1.10 -30.73 -9.33
N ASN A 697 -0.29 -31.46 -8.55
CA ASN A 697 -0.77 -32.48 -7.62
C ASN A 697 -1.62 -31.88 -6.48
N GLU A 698 -1.16 -30.79 -5.85
CA GLU A 698 -1.89 -30.06 -4.82
C GLU A 698 -3.27 -29.57 -5.32
N ALA A 699 -3.30 -28.92 -6.49
CA ALA A 699 -4.52 -28.39 -7.10
C ALA A 699 -5.51 -29.49 -7.52
N VAL A 700 -5.02 -30.62 -8.03
CA VAL A 700 -5.83 -31.81 -8.31
C VAL A 700 -6.48 -32.34 -7.02
N ASP A 701 -5.70 -32.47 -5.95
CA ASP A 701 -6.16 -33.04 -4.68
C ASP A 701 -7.17 -32.12 -3.98
N GLN A 702 -6.94 -30.81 -3.99
CA GLN A 702 -7.89 -29.79 -3.53
C GLN A 702 -9.23 -29.88 -4.31
N VAL A 703 -9.21 -30.05 -5.63
CA VAL A 703 -10.43 -30.22 -6.44
C VAL A 703 -11.16 -31.52 -6.09
N ILE A 704 -10.45 -32.65 -5.96
CA ILE A 704 -11.05 -33.95 -5.65
C ILE A 704 -11.65 -33.97 -4.24
N ASP A 705 -10.94 -33.45 -3.23
CA ASP A 705 -11.43 -33.34 -1.86
C ASP A 705 -12.67 -32.44 -1.78
N THR A 706 -12.61 -31.23 -2.37
CA THR A 706 -13.72 -30.29 -2.34
C THR A 706 -14.99 -30.88 -2.97
N LEU A 707 -14.85 -31.55 -4.14
CA LEU A 707 -15.97 -32.24 -4.81
C LEU A 707 -16.54 -33.39 -3.97
N THR A 708 -15.66 -34.18 -3.33
CA THR A 708 -16.06 -35.33 -2.50
C THR A 708 -16.85 -34.86 -1.29
N ARG A 709 -16.30 -33.89 -0.54
CA ARG A 709 -16.94 -33.27 0.64
C ARG A 709 -18.25 -32.57 0.28
N MET A 710 -18.32 -31.87 -0.86
CA MET A 710 -19.59 -31.28 -1.34
C MET A 710 -20.66 -32.36 -1.60
N ASN A 711 -20.30 -33.50 -2.19
CA ASN A 711 -21.26 -34.60 -2.38
C ASN A 711 -21.67 -35.26 -1.04
N GLU A 712 -20.77 -35.34 -0.06
CA GLU A 712 -21.10 -35.78 1.30
C GLU A 712 -22.09 -34.84 1.98
N MET A 713 -21.93 -33.52 1.84
CA MET A 713 -22.90 -32.53 2.32
C MET A 713 -24.27 -32.69 1.65
N VAL A 714 -24.31 -32.98 0.33
CA VAL A 714 -25.57 -33.30 -0.38
C VAL A 714 -26.20 -34.58 0.17
N LYS A 715 -25.41 -35.63 0.42
CA LYS A 715 -25.90 -36.90 1.02
C LYS A 715 -26.38 -36.71 2.46
N ALA A 716 -25.80 -35.77 3.21
CA ALA A 716 -26.21 -35.38 4.55
C ALA A 716 -27.45 -34.46 4.59
N GLY A 717 -27.93 -33.98 3.44
CA GLY A 717 -29.12 -33.13 3.35
C GLY A 717 -28.88 -31.65 3.67
N ALA A 718 -27.67 -31.13 3.43
CA ALA A 718 -27.35 -29.72 3.62
C ALA A 718 -28.24 -28.77 2.78
N ASP A 719 -28.51 -27.56 3.29
CA ASP A 719 -29.18 -26.51 2.52
C ASP A 719 -28.28 -26.06 1.35
N LEU A 720 -28.90 -25.95 0.18
CA LEU A 720 -28.28 -25.60 -1.09
C LEU A 720 -28.55 -24.14 -1.48
N SER A 721 -29.25 -23.38 -0.64
CA SER A 721 -29.56 -21.98 -0.85
C SER A 721 -28.34 -21.07 -0.65
N GLU A 722 -28.27 -19.97 -1.42
CA GLU A 722 -27.20 -18.96 -1.28
C GLU A 722 -27.27 -18.19 0.05
N ASN A 723 -28.39 -18.29 0.77
CA ASN A 723 -28.64 -17.64 2.06
C ASN A 723 -28.60 -18.63 3.24
N ALA A 724 -28.03 -19.83 3.07
CA ALA A 724 -27.95 -20.85 4.10
C ALA A 724 -27.17 -20.32 5.32
N VAL A 725 -27.83 -20.28 6.49
CA VAL A 725 -27.18 -19.90 7.76
C VAL A 725 -26.58 -21.14 8.40
N THR A 726 -25.36 -21.04 8.94
CA THR A 726 -24.68 -22.13 9.62
C THR A 726 -25.45 -22.59 10.87
N SER A 727 -26.16 -23.70 10.75
CA SER A 727 -27.00 -24.26 11.81
C SER A 727 -26.15 -24.93 12.90
N SER A 728 -25.72 -24.17 13.90
CA SER A 728 -25.14 -24.73 15.11
C SER A 728 -26.23 -25.32 16.01
N SER A 729 -25.94 -26.50 16.60
CA SER A 729 -26.75 -27.27 17.55
C SER A 729 -28.06 -27.90 17.05
N SER A 730 -28.03 -29.21 16.81
CA SER A 730 -29.22 -30.07 16.95
C SER A 730 -28.85 -31.55 17.20
N GLN A 731 -28.44 -31.87 18.44
CA GLN A 731 -28.50 -33.24 18.95
C GLN A 731 -28.45 -33.27 20.49
N ASN A 732 -29.64 -33.30 21.12
CA ASN A 732 -30.00 -34.24 22.18
C ASN A 732 -31.39 -33.89 22.76
N THR A 733 -32.41 -34.59 22.28
CA THR A 733 -33.75 -34.61 22.88
C THR A 733 -34.07 -36.02 23.36
N ALA A 734 -33.88 -36.29 24.64
CA ALA A 734 -34.50 -37.40 25.36
C ALA A 734 -34.58 -37.09 26.87
N ASP A 735 -35.78 -37.27 27.43
CA ASP A 735 -36.16 -37.43 28.85
C ASP A 735 -35.85 -36.35 29.92
N GLY A 736 -36.86 -36.05 30.76
CA GLY A 736 -36.62 -35.69 32.18
C GLY A 736 -37.26 -34.43 32.79
N LEU A 737 -38.59 -34.38 32.89
CA LEU A 737 -39.45 -33.64 33.87
C LEU A 737 -38.85 -32.68 34.95
N HIS A 738 -39.50 -31.50 35.09
CA HIS A 738 -39.55 -30.56 36.25
C HIS A 738 -38.27 -29.71 36.54
N GLY A 739 -38.34 -28.41 36.88
CA GLY A 739 -39.46 -27.46 36.95
C GLY A 739 -39.05 -26.06 37.49
N GLN A 740 -39.98 -25.09 37.43
CA GLN A 740 -40.01 -23.77 38.12
C GLN A 740 -38.99 -22.64 37.78
N GLN A 741 -39.52 -21.59 37.12
CA GLN A 741 -39.47 -20.14 37.45
C GLN A 741 -38.23 -19.50 38.15
N GLN A 742 -37.57 -18.56 37.44
CA GLN A 742 -37.13 -17.18 37.82
C GLN A 742 -36.67 -16.81 39.27
N PRO A 743 -35.88 -15.71 39.47
CA PRO A 743 -34.79 -15.11 38.66
C PRO A 743 -33.59 -14.60 39.53
N GLN A 744 -32.60 -13.94 38.88
CA GLN A 744 -31.50 -13.12 39.46
C GLN A 744 -30.37 -13.83 40.24
N VAL A 745 -29.10 -13.45 39.98
CA VAL A 745 -28.28 -12.57 40.87
C VAL A 745 -26.84 -12.47 40.34
N ARG A 746 -26.29 -11.26 40.41
CA ARG A 746 -24.92 -10.85 40.10
C ARG A 746 -23.94 -11.26 41.21
N HIS A 747 -22.85 -11.96 40.90
CA HIS A 747 -21.70 -12.06 41.81
C HIS A 747 -20.35 -11.90 41.11
N GLN A 748 -19.63 -10.83 41.49
CA GLN A 748 -18.17 -10.78 41.38
C GLN A 748 -17.55 -11.74 42.39
N ARG A 749 -16.39 -12.31 42.06
CA ARG A 749 -15.36 -12.59 43.08
C ARG A 749 -13.97 -12.64 42.48
N ASN A 750 -13.12 -11.71 42.91
CA ASN A 750 -11.67 -11.84 42.81
C ASN A 750 -11.21 -13.01 43.70
N ASN A 751 -10.09 -13.64 43.35
CA ASN A 751 -9.06 -13.89 44.34
C ASN A 751 -7.68 -14.04 43.68
N ALA A 752 -6.64 -13.61 44.40
CA ALA A 752 -5.26 -13.59 43.95
C ALA A 752 -4.36 -14.47 44.82
N ASN A 753 -3.08 -14.57 44.42
CA ASN A 753 -1.90 -15.03 45.16
C ASN A 753 -1.75 -16.54 45.44
N ARG A 754 -0.76 -17.14 44.75
CA ARG A 754 0.61 -17.48 45.23
C ARG A 754 1.25 -18.40 44.18
N SER A 755 2.48 -18.29 43.67
CA SER A 755 3.78 -17.68 44.03
C SER A 755 4.82 -18.73 43.63
N GLU A 756 5.86 -18.35 42.85
CA GLU A 756 7.26 -18.82 42.94
C GLU A 756 7.53 -20.35 42.72
N GLU A 757 8.44 -20.85 41.88
CA GLU A 757 9.49 -20.31 40.99
C GLU A 757 9.42 -21.08 39.62
N ALA A 758 10.37 -21.16 38.66
CA ALA A 758 11.74 -20.66 38.49
C ALA A 758 12.18 -20.66 36.99
N VAL A 759 13.26 -19.92 36.68
CA VAL A 759 14.21 -20.08 35.54
C VAL A 759 13.76 -19.70 34.11
N SER A 760 14.71 -19.11 33.40
CA SER A 760 14.67 -18.46 32.08
C SER A 760 14.90 -19.39 30.89
N SER A 761 14.10 -19.20 29.84
CA SER A 761 14.48 -19.42 28.44
C SER A 761 13.71 -18.43 27.58
N GLU A 762 14.40 -17.42 27.05
CA GLU A 762 13.93 -16.67 25.88
C GLU A 762 14.13 -17.59 24.69
N ASP A 763 13.04 -18.15 24.19
CA ASP A 763 12.99 -18.93 22.95
C ASP A 763 11.84 -18.30 22.16
N ASP A 764 12.17 -17.66 21.03
CA ASP A 764 11.22 -16.97 20.17
C ASP A 764 10.38 -18.02 19.43
N GLY A 765 9.34 -18.51 20.10
CA GLY A 765 8.32 -19.33 19.49
C GLY A 765 7.51 -18.50 18.50
N GLU A 766 7.82 -18.64 17.21
CA GLU A 766 6.84 -18.41 16.15
C GLU A 766 5.61 -19.28 16.47
N GLU A 767 4.50 -18.66 16.88
CA GLU A 767 3.23 -19.38 17.04
C GLU A 767 2.73 -19.78 15.65
N ASP A 768 3.03 -21.03 15.26
CA ASP A 768 2.43 -21.71 14.12
C ASP A 768 0.89 -21.60 14.21
N GLU A 769 0.28 -20.69 13.45
CA GLU A 769 -1.17 -20.65 13.20
C GLU A 769 -1.58 -21.83 12.27
N VAL A 770 -1.37 -23.06 12.76
CA VAL A 770 -1.77 -24.29 12.08
C VAL A 770 -2.93 -24.93 12.86
N GLU A 771 -4.03 -25.13 12.12
CA GLU A 771 -5.21 -25.92 12.50
C GLU A 771 -6.10 -25.43 13.66
N ASN A 772 -6.98 -24.45 13.36
CA ASN A 772 -8.34 -24.48 13.90
C ASN A 772 -9.40 -23.91 12.92
N THR A 773 -9.36 -24.37 11.67
CA THR A 773 -10.21 -23.89 10.56
C THR A 773 -11.45 -24.72 10.29
N ASP A 774 -11.89 -25.59 11.21
CA ASP A 774 -13.15 -26.36 11.05
C ASP A 774 -14.40 -25.56 11.49
N ARG A 775 -14.48 -24.31 11.00
CA ARG A 775 -15.76 -23.61 10.88
C ARG A 775 -16.59 -24.34 9.83
N SER A 776 -17.75 -24.86 10.22
CA SER A 776 -18.63 -25.61 9.32
C SER A 776 -19.10 -24.74 8.15
N GLN A 777 -18.40 -24.84 7.01
CA GLN A 777 -18.66 -24.05 5.80
C GLN A 777 -20.00 -24.45 5.16
N THR A 778 -20.72 -23.48 4.61
CA THR A 778 -21.95 -23.73 3.84
C THR A 778 -21.63 -24.37 2.49
N TYR A 779 -22.65 -24.98 1.87
CA TYR A 779 -22.51 -25.58 0.53
C TYR A 779 -22.06 -24.57 -0.53
N HIS A 780 -22.54 -23.32 -0.43
CA HIS A 780 -22.21 -22.25 -1.36
C HIS A 780 -20.79 -21.71 -1.15
N GLU A 781 -20.35 -21.49 0.10
CA GLU A 781 -18.97 -21.07 0.41
C GLU A 781 -17.95 -22.10 -0.10
N ARG A 782 -18.21 -23.40 0.12
CA ARG A 782 -17.35 -24.48 -0.39
C ARG A 782 -17.41 -24.59 -1.93
N GLY A 783 -18.53 -24.27 -2.56
CA GLY A 783 -18.64 -24.15 -4.02
C GLY A 783 -17.87 -22.95 -4.61
N MET A 784 -17.78 -21.83 -3.88
CA MET A 784 -16.93 -20.70 -4.25
C MET A 784 -15.43 -21.04 -4.11
N SER A 785 -15.05 -21.77 -3.06
CA SER A 785 -13.71 -22.35 -2.93
C SER A 785 -13.39 -23.33 -4.07
N LEU A 786 -14.32 -24.22 -4.45
CA LEU A 786 -14.17 -25.10 -5.62
C LEU A 786 -13.88 -24.29 -6.91
N ARG A 787 -14.57 -23.18 -7.14
CA ARG A 787 -14.31 -22.31 -8.30
C ARG A 787 -12.88 -21.77 -8.30
N SER A 788 -12.33 -21.41 -7.14
CA SER A 788 -10.93 -20.98 -7.02
C SER A 788 -9.96 -22.12 -7.34
N HIS A 789 -10.13 -23.29 -6.70
CA HIS A 789 -9.30 -24.47 -6.96
C HIS A 789 -9.34 -24.90 -8.43
N LEU A 790 -10.48 -24.78 -9.11
CA LEU A 790 -10.63 -25.05 -10.54
C LEU A 790 -9.88 -24.05 -11.44
N MET A 791 -9.79 -22.77 -11.05
CA MET A 791 -8.98 -21.78 -11.78
C MET A 791 -7.49 -22.10 -11.66
N LEU A 792 -7.00 -22.37 -10.46
CA LEU A 792 -5.62 -22.78 -10.21
C LEU A 792 -5.28 -24.06 -11.00
N PHE A 793 -6.06 -25.13 -10.81
CA PHE A 793 -5.92 -26.39 -11.56
C PHE A 793 -5.84 -26.16 -13.07
N THR A 794 -6.71 -25.30 -13.62
CA THR A 794 -6.74 -25.02 -15.07
C THR A 794 -5.49 -24.29 -15.53
N ALA A 795 -5.01 -23.30 -14.78
CA ALA A 795 -3.80 -22.56 -15.10
C ALA A 795 -2.55 -23.44 -15.01
N SER A 796 -2.37 -24.15 -13.90
CA SER A 796 -1.18 -24.97 -13.62
C SER A 796 -1.10 -26.19 -14.54
N MET A 797 -2.23 -26.88 -14.83
CA MET A 797 -2.24 -27.97 -15.81
C MET A 797 -1.91 -27.48 -17.23
N ASP A 798 -2.54 -26.39 -17.67
CA ASP A 798 -2.29 -25.86 -19.02
C ASP A 798 -0.85 -25.34 -19.16
N MET A 799 -0.25 -24.78 -18.09
CA MET A 799 1.17 -24.44 -18.02
C MET A 799 2.06 -25.68 -18.11
N PHE A 800 1.78 -26.70 -17.30
CA PHE A 800 2.59 -27.91 -17.22
C PHE A 800 2.56 -28.73 -18.53
N ILE A 801 1.42 -28.75 -19.23
CA ILE A 801 1.30 -29.32 -20.58
C ILE A 801 2.28 -28.62 -21.54
N GLU A 802 2.28 -27.29 -21.59
CA GLU A 802 3.19 -26.53 -22.47
C GLU A 802 4.67 -26.68 -22.05
N LEU A 803 4.95 -26.76 -20.75
CA LEU A 803 6.29 -27.07 -20.20
C LEU A 803 6.79 -28.44 -20.71
N SER A 804 5.93 -29.46 -20.67
CA SER A 804 6.27 -30.81 -21.14
C SER A 804 6.52 -30.89 -22.66
N LEU A 805 5.90 -30.00 -23.43
CA LEU A 805 6.09 -29.87 -24.88
C LEU A 805 7.42 -29.19 -25.22
N GLN A 806 7.75 -28.09 -24.55
CA GLN A 806 8.95 -27.30 -24.84
C GLN A 806 10.23 -27.89 -24.23
N PHE A 807 10.12 -28.50 -23.05
CA PHE A 807 11.25 -28.98 -22.25
C PHE A 807 11.11 -30.46 -21.85
N PRO A 808 10.90 -31.38 -22.81
CA PRO A 808 10.59 -32.78 -22.50
C PRO A 808 11.68 -33.48 -21.68
N LYS A 809 12.96 -33.11 -21.85
CA LYS A 809 14.09 -33.68 -21.09
C LYS A 809 14.04 -33.33 -19.60
N GLY A 810 13.65 -32.10 -19.24
CA GLY A 810 13.56 -31.66 -17.85
C GLY A 810 12.41 -32.35 -17.11
N VAL A 811 11.26 -32.46 -17.77
CA VAL A 811 10.08 -33.12 -17.18
C VAL A 811 10.18 -34.66 -17.20
N SER A 812 10.99 -35.25 -18.08
CA SER A 812 11.16 -36.71 -18.15
C SER A 812 12.11 -37.32 -17.12
N GLN A 813 12.68 -36.52 -16.20
CA GLN A 813 13.56 -37.03 -15.15
C GLN A 813 12.81 -37.98 -14.18
N ASN A 814 13.50 -39.00 -13.67
CA ASN A 814 12.86 -40.16 -13.05
C ASN A 814 11.93 -39.82 -11.87
N MET A 815 12.24 -38.81 -11.05
CA MET A 815 11.42 -38.44 -9.88
C MET A 815 10.23 -37.53 -10.23
N VAL A 816 10.41 -36.57 -11.13
CA VAL A 816 9.31 -35.76 -11.70
C VAL A 816 8.32 -36.68 -12.43
N ALA A 817 8.85 -37.62 -13.22
CA ALA A 817 8.08 -38.67 -13.89
C ALA A 817 7.35 -39.59 -12.90
N GLY A 818 7.98 -39.91 -11.76
CA GLY A 818 7.38 -40.61 -10.62
C GLY A 818 6.13 -39.90 -10.10
N GLN A 819 6.31 -38.70 -9.55
CA GLN A 819 5.25 -37.89 -8.94
C GLN A 819 4.06 -37.67 -9.91
N ILE A 820 4.35 -37.28 -11.16
CA ILE A 820 3.29 -37.01 -12.14
C ILE A 820 2.59 -38.28 -12.63
N SER A 821 3.27 -39.44 -12.68
CA SER A 821 2.63 -40.72 -13.05
C SER A 821 1.64 -41.20 -11.98
N GLU A 822 2.04 -41.12 -10.71
CA GLU A 822 1.20 -41.43 -9.55
C GLU A 822 -0.04 -40.51 -9.50
N MET A 823 0.17 -39.19 -9.60
CA MET A 823 -0.90 -38.21 -9.63
C MET A 823 -1.87 -38.44 -10.79
N LEU A 824 -1.37 -38.60 -12.03
CA LEU A 824 -2.24 -38.80 -13.19
C LEU A 824 -3.02 -40.12 -13.10
N ALA A 825 -2.41 -41.21 -12.66
CA ALA A 825 -3.10 -42.48 -12.44
C ALA A 825 -4.26 -42.33 -11.44
N ARG A 826 -4.00 -41.69 -10.30
CA ARG A 826 -4.97 -41.41 -9.23
C ARG A 826 -6.10 -40.48 -9.69
N SER A 827 -5.76 -39.45 -10.46
CA SER A 827 -6.71 -38.51 -11.07
C SER A 827 -7.64 -39.21 -12.06
N LEU A 828 -7.10 -40.04 -12.97
CA LEU A 828 -7.87 -40.77 -13.97
C LEU A 828 -8.78 -41.81 -13.29
N MET A 829 -8.31 -42.48 -12.23
CA MET A 829 -9.15 -43.34 -11.39
C MET A 829 -10.28 -42.59 -10.69
N ALA A 830 -10.04 -41.38 -10.19
CA ALA A 830 -11.07 -40.55 -9.57
C ALA A 830 -12.15 -40.10 -10.59
N PHE A 831 -11.76 -39.56 -11.74
CA PHE A 831 -12.69 -38.97 -12.71
C PHE A 831 -13.35 -39.98 -13.67
N ALA A 832 -12.69 -41.09 -14.01
CA ALA A 832 -13.18 -42.06 -14.99
C ALA A 832 -13.31 -43.50 -14.46
N GLY A 833 -12.77 -43.80 -13.27
CA GLY A 833 -12.94 -45.09 -12.59
C GLY A 833 -14.31 -45.27 -11.92
N PRO A 834 -14.49 -46.34 -11.12
CA PRO A 834 -15.78 -46.66 -10.49
C PRO A 834 -16.25 -45.59 -9.50
N ASN A 835 -15.30 -44.89 -8.86
CA ASN A 835 -15.56 -43.86 -7.85
C ASN A 835 -15.98 -42.50 -8.45
N SER A 836 -15.97 -42.33 -9.78
CA SER A 836 -16.40 -41.10 -10.48
C SER A 836 -17.80 -40.60 -10.11
N ARG A 837 -18.69 -41.49 -9.65
CA ARG A 837 -20.01 -41.13 -9.13
C ARG A 837 -19.95 -40.28 -7.84
N ASN A 838 -18.86 -40.35 -7.09
CA ASN A 838 -18.66 -39.58 -5.86
C ASN A 838 -18.28 -38.11 -6.13
N LEU A 839 -17.90 -37.75 -7.36
CA LEU A 839 -17.56 -36.37 -7.74
C LEU A 839 -18.75 -35.57 -8.31
N LYS A 840 -19.97 -36.13 -8.27
CA LYS A 840 -21.17 -35.47 -8.80
C LYS A 840 -21.74 -34.49 -7.77
N ILE A 841 -21.66 -33.20 -8.07
CA ILE A 841 -22.28 -32.10 -7.29
C ILE A 841 -23.60 -31.61 -7.92
N GLN A 842 -24.36 -30.82 -7.16
CA GLN A 842 -25.53 -30.08 -7.66
C GLN A 842 -25.10 -28.65 -8.05
N ASN A 843 -25.87 -27.99 -8.92
CA ASN A 843 -25.59 -26.63 -9.42
C ASN A 843 -24.17 -26.44 -9.99
N ALA A 844 -23.61 -27.46 -10.64
CA ALA A 844 -22.22 -27.45 -11.14
C ALA A 844 -21.88 -26.24 -12.04
N ASP A 845 -22.83 -25.76 -12.84
CA ASP A 845 -22.66 -24.60 -13.71
C ASP A 845 -22.43 -23.29 -12.93
N LEU A 846 -22.99 -23.14 -11.72
CA LEU A 846 -22.80 -21.97 -10.85
C LEU A 846 -21.32 -21.81 -10.44
N TYR A 847 -20.62 -22.94 -10.27
CA TYR A 847 -19.23 -23.00 -9.83
C TYR A 847 -18.25 -23.24 -11.00
N ASN A 848 -18.71 -23.10 -12.25
CA ASN A 848 -17.97 -23.40 -13.48
C ASN A 848 -17.40 -24.84 -13.56
N PHE A 849 -17.95 -25.81 -12.82
CA PHE A 849 -17.43 -27.17 -12.80
C PHE A 849 -17.88 -27.99 -14.01
N ARG A 850 -16.96 -28.23 -14.94
CA ARG A 850 -17.18 -29.05 -16.14
C ARG A 850 -16.32 -30.33 -16.10
N PRO A 851 -16.83 -31.47 -15.60
CA PRO A 851 -16.01 -32.66 -15.37
C PRO A 851 -15.36 -33.24 -16.64
N ARG A 852 -15.97 -33.03 -17.82
CA ARG A 852 -15.37 -33.42 -19.10
C ARG A 852 -14.14 -32.57 -19.47
N GLU A 853 -14.16 -31.28 -19.17
CA GLU A 853 -13.02 -30.39 -19.48
C GLU A 853 -11.83 -30.65 -18.54
N VAL A 854 -12.10 -30.99 -17.28
CA VAL A 854 -11.10 -31.46 -16.30
C VAL A 854 -10.49 -32.79 -16.76
N LEU A 855 -11.32 -33.79 -17.11
CA LEU A 855 -10.86 -35.08 -17.60
C LEU A 855 -10.08 -34.97 -18.92
N MET A 856 -10.51 -34.11 -19.86
CA MET A 856 -9.77 -33.90 -21.12
C MET A 856 -8.36 -33.37 -20.87
N ARG A 857 -8.17 -32.42 -19.95
CA ARG A 857 -6.82 -31.90 -19.60
C ARG A 857 -5.94 -32.96 -18.94
N LEU A 858 -6.49 -33.73 -18.00
CA LEU A 858 -5.80 -34.85 -17.38
C LEU A 858 -5.35 -35.89 -18.41
N VAL A 859 -6.23 -36.23 -19.36
CA VAL A 859 -5.92 -37.17 -20.45
C VAL A 859 -4.91 -36.60 -21.45
N ASP A 860 -5.02 -35.33 -21.83
CA ASP A 860 -4.07 -34.69 -22.75
C ASP A 860 -2.66 -34.73 -22.15
N CYS A 861 -2.51 -34.20 -20.93
CA CYS A 861 -1.29 -34.28 -20.09
C CYS A 861 -0.73 -35.70 -20.03
N PHE A 862 -1.57 -36.69 -19.69
CA PHE A 862 -1.18 -38.10 -19.67
C PHE A 862 -0.64 -38.59 -21.03
N THR A 863 -1.29 -38.22 -22.14
CA THR A 863 -0.84 -38.64 -23.48
C THR A 863 0.39 -37.94 -24.01
N HIS A 864 0.84 -36.81 -23.43
CA HIS A 864 2.13 -36.21 -23.80
C HIS A 864 3.30 -37.14 -23.49
N PHE A 865 3.25 -37.84 -22.35
CA PHE A 865 4.34 -38.71 -21.90
C PHE A 865 4.39 -40.10 -22.56
N ARG A 866 3.53 -40.40 -23.55
CA ARG A 866 3.43 -41.71 -24.22
C ARG A 866 4.71 -42.23 -24.91
N ARG A 867 5.73 -41.37 -25.06
CA ARG A 867 7.06 -41.71 -25.60
C ARG A 867 8.20 -41.59 -24.58
N SER A 868 7.90 -41.17 -23.35
CA SER A 868 8.88 -41.04 -22.27
C SER A 868 9.06 -42.39 -21.59
N LYS A 869 10.22 -43.04 -21.79
CA LYS A 869 10.51 -44.33 -21.18
C LYS A 869 10.51 -44.28 -19.65
N SER A 870 11.03 -43.21 -19.05
CA SER A 870 11.02 -43.02 -17.60
C SER A 870 9.60 -42.92 -17.06
N PHE A 871 8.72 -42.12 -17.67
CA PHE A 871 7.31 -42.03 -17.25
C PHE A 871 6.57 -43.36 -17.38
N LEU A 872 6.76 -44.09 -18.49
CA LEU A 872 6.13 -45.39 -18.70
C LEU A 872 6.58 -46.41 -17.64
N ARG A 873 7.86 -46.39 -17.23
CA ARG A 873 8.40 -47.23 -16.14
C ARG A 873 7.82 -46.84 -14.78
N CYS A 874 7.83 -45.54 -14.45
CA CYS A 874 7.22 -45.04 -13.21
C CYS A 874 5.74 -45.41 -13.08
N LEU A 875 4.99 -45.35 -14.19
CA LEU A 875 3.57 -45.74 -14.22
C LEU A 875 3.35 -47.25 -13.98
N CYS A 876 4.33 -48.11 -14.29
CA CYS A 876 4.26 -49.53 -13.94
C CYS A 876 4.42 -49.76 -12.42
N HIS A 877 5.23 -48.95 -11.74
CA HIS A 877 5.49 -49.05 -10.29
C HIS A 877 4.57 -48.17 -9.42
N CYS A 878 3.56 -47.50 -10.02
CA CYS A 878 2.66 -46.62 -9.27
C CYS A 878 1.76 -47.42 -8.29
N SER A 879 1.16 -46.75 -7.30
CA SER A 879 0.37 -47.41 -6.25
C SER A 879 -0.91 -48.09 -6.76
N ILE A 880 -1.32 -47.79 -8.01
CA ILE A 880 -2.58 -48.21 -8.61
C ILE A 880 -2.32 -49.38 -9.57
N PRO A 881 -3.02 -50.52 -9.43
CA PRO A 881 -2.83 -51.67 -10.30
C PRO A 881 -2.98 -51.34 -11.79
N LEU A 882 -2.04 -51.80 -12.61
CA LEU A 882 -2.03 -51.58 -14.06
C LEU A 882 -3.31 -52.06 -14.76
N SER A 883 -3.99 -53.07 -14.19
CA SER A 883 -5.29 -53.56 -14.67
C SER A 883 -6.40 -52.51 -14.57
N ASP A 884 -6.39 -51.69 -13.51
CA ASP A 884 -7.39 -50.65 -13.25
C ASP A 884 -7.14 -49.43 -14.14
N ILE A 885 -5.88 -49.00 -14.27
CA ILE A 885 -5.48 -47.95 -15.23
C ILE A 885 -5.89 -48.36 -16.66
N SER A 886 -5.61 -49.61 -17.04
CA SER A 886 -6.01 -50.18 -18.34
C SER A 886 -7.52 -50.28 -18.53
N SER A 887 -8.28 -50.45 -17.45
CA SER A 887 -9.75 -50.46 -17.44
C SER A 887 -10.33 -49.05 -17.60
N VAL A 888 -9.70 -48.06 -16.97
CA VAL A 888 -10.04 -46.64 -17.14
C VAL A 888 -9.75 -46.16 -18.56
N MET A 889 -8.59 -46.49 -19.14
CA MET A 889 -8.30 -46.15 -20.55
C MET A 889 -9.37 -46.69 -21.51
N ARG A 890 -9.80 -47.95 -21.33
CA ARG A 890 -10.92 -48.53 -22.09
C ARG A 890 -12.22 -47.76 -21.86
N THR A 891 -12.57 -47.48 -20.60
CA THR A 891 -13.78 -46.75 -20.23
C THR A 891 -13.85 -45.35 -20.85
N ILE A 892 -12.71 -44.66 -20.96
CA ILE A 892 -12.60 -43.33 -21.59
C ILE A 892 -12.86 -43.41 -23.10
N VAL A 893 -12.30 -44.41 -23.77
CA VAL A 893 -12.48 -44.66 -25.22
C VAL A 893 -13.91 -45.14 -25.53
N ASP A 894 -14.37 -46.18 -24.85
CA ASP A 894 -15.68 -46.83 -25.10
C ASP A 894 -16.86 -45.87 -24.87
N ARG A 895 -16.73 -44.93 -23.93
CA ARG A 895 -17.76 -43.93 -23.61
C ARG A 895 -17.56 -42.59 -24.33
N GLN A 896 -16.53 -42.45 -25.17
CA GLN A 896 -16.19 -41.22 -25.90
C GLN A 896 -16.20 -39.98 -25.00
N LEU A 897 -15.47 -40.04 -23.87
CA LEU A 897 -15.43 -38.95 -22.88
C LEU A 897 -14.51 -37.79 -23.28
N ILE A 898 -13.74 -37.96 -24.35
CA ILE A 898 -12.65 -37.10 -24.84
C ILE A 898 -12.78 -36.90 -26.36
N SER A 899 -12.01 -35.96 -26.93
CA SER A 899 -12.00 -35.68 -28.37
C SER A 899 -11.36 -36.83 -29.18
N GLU A 900 -11.71 -36.92 -30.48
CA GLU A 900 -11.21 -37.98 -31.37
C GLU A 900 -9.67 -38.02 -31.50
N ASP A 901 -9.00 -36.86 -31.43
CA ASP A 901 -7.54 -36.78 -31.42
C ASP A 901 -6.91 -37.35 -30.13
N LEU A 902 -7.58 -37.26 -28.98
CA LEU A 902 -7.09 -37.88 -27.75
C LEU A 902 -7.34 -39.40 -27.73
N ILE A 903 -8.41 -39.90 -28.37
CA ILE A 903 -8.75 -41.34 -28.42
C ILE A 903 -7.61 -42.18 -29.02
N TRP A 904 -7.02 -41.75 -30.13
CA TRP A 904 -5.93 -42.50 -30.75
C TRP A 904 -4.64 -42.42 -29.91
N LYS A 905 -4.34 -41.27 -29.29
CA LYS A 905 -3.19 -41.09 -28.40
C LYS A 905 -3.30 -41.96 -27.13
N VAL A 906 -4.50 -42.08 -26.54
CA VAL A 906 -4.76 -43.00 -25.41
C VAL A 906 -4.57 -44.46 -25.83
N SER A 907 -4.91 -44.81 -27.07
CA SER A 907 -4.69 -46.14 -27.62
C SER A 907 -3.20 -46.44 -27.87
N GLU A 908 -2.42 -45.47 -28.37
CA GLU A 908 -0.94 -45.55 -28.48
C GLU A 908 -0.32 -45.71 -27.07
N MET A 909 -0.75 -44.88 -26.10
CA MET A 909 -0.30 -44.95 -24.71
C MET A 909 -0.57 -46.31 -24.07
N LYS A 910 -1.78 -46.87 -24.22
CA LYS A 910 -2.11 -48.21 -23.73
C LYS A 910 -1.14 -49.27 -24.26
N SER A 911 -0.84 -49.25 -25.56
CA SER A 911 0.11 -50.19 -26.17
C SER A 911 1.55 -49.95 -25.70
N ALA A 912 1.94 -48.71 -25.43
CA ALA A 912 3.27 -48.38 -24.90
C ALA A 912 3.44 -48.90 -23.46
N VAL A 913 2.42 -48.73 -22.61
CA VAL A 913 2.39 -49.24 -21.24
C VAL A 913 2.39 -50.77 -21.19
N GLU A 914 1.60 -51.44 -22.05
CA GLU A 914 1.62 -52.92 -22.18
C GLU A 914 2.96 -53.48 -22.71
N SER A 915 3.77 -52.65 -23.38
CA SER A 915 5.14 -53.00 -23.77
C SER A 915 6.14 -52.73 -22.64
N ALA A 916 6.03 -51.58 -21.97
CA ALA A 916 6.89 -51.17 -20.88
C ALA A 916 6.76 -52.10 -19.66
N SER A 917 5.55 -52.55 -19.32
CA SER A 917 5.33 -53.54 -18.26
C SER A 917 6.12 -54.82 -18.51
N LYS A 918 6.13 -55.37 -19.74
CA LYS A 918 6.92 -56.58 -20.04
C LYS A 918 8.43 -56.38 -19.92
N GLU A 919 8.92 -55.17 -20.23
CA GLU A 919 10.32 -54.81 -19.99
C GLU A 919 10.60 -54.71 -18.49
N VAL A 920 9.73 -54.03 -17.74
CA VAL A 920 9.79 -53.84 -16.28
C VAL A 920 9.73 -55.18 -15.54
N ASP A 921 8.71 -56.01 -15.78
CA ASP A 921 8.56 -57.34 -15.16
C ASP A 921 9.84 -58.20 -15.36
N SER A 922 10.53 -58.03 -16.50
CA SER A 922 11.78 -58.74 -16.80
C SER A 922 13.03 -58.13 -16.14
N GLU A 923 13.01 -56.84 -15.83
CA GLU A 923 14.07 -56.14 -15.09
C GLU A 923 13.89 -56.32 -13.58
N GLU A 924 12.70 -56.10 -13.01
CA GLU A 924 12.36 -56.34 -11.61
C GLU A 924 12.67 -57.78 -11.19
N ALA A 925 12.26 -58.77 -12.01
CA ALA A 925 12.56 -60.17 -11.74
C ALA A 925 14.08 -60.46 -11.64
N VAL A 926 14.98 -59.60 -12.15
CA VAL A 926 16.43 -59.72 -11.92
C VAL A 926 16.84 -59.09 -10.57
N TRP A 927 16.24 -57.95 -10.19
CA TRP A 927 16.54 -57.19 -8.98
C TRP A 927 15.83 -57.68 -7.70
N ASP A 928 14.81 -58.53 -7.79
CA ASP A 928 14.18 -59.17 -6.61
C ASP A 928 15.18 -59.98 -5.76
N ASP A 929 16.22 -60.55 -6.40
CA ASP A 929 17.31 -61.27 -5.73
C ASP A 929 18.53 -60.37 -5.41
N ALA A 930 18.37 -59.04 -5.44
CA ALA A 930 19.47 -58.11 -5.22
C ALA A 930 19.93 -58.09 -3.75
N PRO A 931 21.25 -58.17 -3.49
CA PRO A 931 21.78 -58.01 -2.14
C PRO A 931 21.76 -56.53 -1.72
N ASP A 932 21.57 -56.27 -0.43
CA ASP A 932 21.42 -54.92 0.15
C ASP A 932 22.49 -53.90 -0.30
N TYR A 933 23.73 -54.35 -0.57
CA TYR A 933 24.81 -53.46 -1.02
C TYR A 933 24.62 -52.91 -2.44
N ALA A 934 23.73 -53.52 -3.24
CA ALA A 934 23.36 -53.12 -4.60
C ALA A 934 22.06 -52.31 -4.65
N LEU A 935 21.48 -51.97 -3.49
CA LEU A 935 20.28 -51.15 -3.35
C LEU A 935 20.64 -49.76 -2.78
N ASP A 936 19.83 -48.77 -3.14
CA ASP A 936 19.86 -47.39 -2.67
C ASP A 936 19.41 -47.29 -1.21
N ALA A 937 20.20 -46.64 -0.34
CA ALA A 937 19.91 -46.59 1.09
C ALA A 937 18.66 -45.76 1.48
N LEU A 938 18.11 -44.94 0.57
CA LEU A 938 16.89 -44.15 0.81
C LEU A 938 15.66 -44.80 0.19
N LEU A 939 15.75 -45.22 -1.08
CA LEU A 939 14.60 -45.68 -1.85
C LEU A 939 14.54 -47.21 -2.04
N SER A 940 15.57 -47.96 -1.60
CA SER A 940 15.73 -49.39 -1.85
C SER A 940 15.63 -49.78 -3.34
N THR A 941 15.92 -48.83 -4.24
CA THR A 941 15.97 -49.02 -5.70
C THR A 941 17.37 -49.46 -6.15
N PRO A 942 17.54 -49.98 -7.38
CA PRO A 942 18.86 -50.36 -7.89
C PRO A 942 19.91 -49.23 -7.81
N LEU A 943 21.07 -49.52 -7.21
CA LEU A 943 22.17 -48.56 -7.02
C LEU A 943 23.06 -48.49 -8.27
N LEU A 944 22.65 -47.68 -9.26
CA LEU A 944 23.29 -47.54 -10.56
C LEU A 944 24.47 -46.54 -10.56
N GLN A 945 24.32 -45.42 -9.88
CA GLN A 945 25.32 -44.36 -9.75
C GLN A 945 25.59 -44.05 -8.28
N PRO A 946 26.34 -44.94 -7.57
CA PRO A 946 26.59 -44.77 -6.14
C PRO A 946 27.39 -43.51 -5.84
N VAL A 947 26.87 -42.70 -4.91
CA VAL A 947 27.53 -41.57 -4.27
C VAL A 947 27.54 -41.83 -2.78
N ALA A 948 28.69 -41.66 -2.13
CA ALA A 948 28.80 -41.80 -0.68
C ALA A 948 28.35 -40.51 0.01
N LEU A 949 27.51 -40.62 1.05
CA LEU A 949 27.13 -39.48 1.86
C LEU A 949 28.26 -39.08 2.84
N PRO A 950 28.49 -37.77 3.09
CA PRO A 950 29.37 -37.33 4.16
C PRO A 950 28.79 -37.71 5.52
N ALA A 951 29.50 -38.55 6.26
CA ALA A 951 29.12 -38.98 7.60
C ALA A 951 30.37 -39.28 8.43
N ASP A 952 30.29 -39.09 9.77
CA ASP A 952 31.38 -39.30 10.73
C ASP A 952 31.63 -40.79 11.03
N VAL A 953 31.92 -41.55 9.98
CA VAL A 953 32.15 -42.99 10.02
C VAL A 953 33.65 -43.28 10.14
N LYS A 954 34.02 -44.14 11.10
CA LYS A 954 35.43 -44.48 11.37
C LYS A 954 36.04 -45.44 10.33
N ASP A 955 35.21 -46.25 9.68
CA ASP A 955 35.61 -47.25 8.71
C ASP A 955 34.93 -47.00 7.35
N LEU A 956 35.71 -46.96 6.27
CA LEU A 956 35.25 -46.65 4.91
C LEU A 956 34.28 -47.68 4.31
N ASN A 957 34.12 -48.84 4.95
CA ASN A 957 33.18 -49.90 4.52
C ASN A 957 31.74 -49.59 4.93
N ASP A 958 31.55 -48.80 5.99
CA ASP A 958 30.25 -48.47 6.57
C ASP A 958 29.67 -47.15 6.00
N LEU A 959 30.24 -46.66 4.89
CA LEU A 959 29.69 -45.53 4.15
C LEU A 959 28.29 -45.86 3.62
N VAL A 960 27.38 -44.88 3.74
CA VAL A 960 26.02 -44.97 3.17
C VAL A 960 26.07 -44.51 1.72
N TYR A 961 25.58 -45.37 0.81
CA TYR A 961 25.56 -45.11 -0.63
C TYR A 961 24.13 -44.86 -1.11
N VAL A 962 23.97 -43.78 -1.87
CA VAL A 962 22.70 -43.34 -2.47
C VAL A 962 22.96 -43.07 -3.95
N ASN A 963 21.97 -43.24 -4.83
CA ASN A 963 22.11 -42.83 -6.22
C ASN A 963 22.27 -41.31 -6.32
N GLN A 964 23.13 -40.86 -7.25
CA GLN A 964 23.34 -39.42 -7.50
C GLN A 964 22.02 -38.68 -7.79
N GLU A 965 21.11 -39.28 -8.55
CA GLU A 965 19.78 -38.72 -8.87
C GLU A 965 18.90 -38.56 -7.62
N THR A 966 18.82 -39.60 -6.77
CA THR A 966 18.04 -39.59 -5.52
C THR A 966 18.53 -38.47 -4.58
N LEU A 967 19.85 -38.35 -4.43
CA LEU A 967 20.46 -37.37 -3.53
C LEU A 967 20.33 -35.94 -4.06
N HIS A 968 20.54 -35.73 -5.37
CA HIS A 968 20.33 -34.44 -6.01
C HIS A 968 18.91 -33.95 -5.75
N HIS A 969 17.89 -34.78 -6.01
CA HIS A 969 16.49 -34.41 -5.76
C HIS A 969 16.20 -34.08 -4.30
N LEU A 970 16.69 -34.88 -3.35
CA LEU A 970 16.52 -34.58 -1.92
C LEU A 970 17.03 -33.16 -1.60
N LEU A 971 18.22 -32.81 -2.11
CA LEU A 971 18.85 -31.51 -1.94
C LEU A 971 18.22 -30.37 -2.77
N LEU A 972 17.38 -30.68 -3.77
CA LEU A 972 16.52 -29.70 -4.45
C LEU A 972 15.32 -29.29 -3.57
N SER A 973 14.75 -30.22 -2.80
CA SER A 973 13.63 -29.95 -1.87
C SER A 973 14.10 -29.46 -0.50
N GLU A 974 15.09 -30.11 0.10
CA GLU A 974 15.59 -29.84 1.45
C GLU A 974 17.12 -29.91 1.47
N SER A 975 17.79 -28.79 1.77
CA SER A 975 19.27 -28.74 1.85
C SER A 975 19.82 -29.36 3.14
N LYS A 976 19.44 -30.61 3.42
CA LYS A 976 19.75 -31.34 4.66
C LYS A 976 20.19 -32.77 4.36
N HIS A 977 21.01 -33.33 5.25
CA HIS A 977 21.46 -34.72 5.17
C HIS A 977 20.35 -35.68 5.66
N PRO A 978 19.97 -36.71 4.88
CA PRO A 978 18.77 -37.51 5.12
C PRO A 978 18.76 -38.30 6.44
N PHE A 979 19.94 -38.60 7.00
CA PHE A 979 20.05 -39.45 8.20
C PHE A 979 20.50 -38.69 9.46
N THR A 980 21.00 -37.45 9.34
CA THR A 980 21.47 -36.63 10.48
C THR A 980 20.74 -35.29 10.60
N ASN A 981 19.96 -34.88 9.59
CA ASN A 981 19.21 -33.63 9.53
C ASN A 981 20.08 -32.34 9.58
N GLU A 982 21.41 -32.49 9.47
CA GLU A 982 22.38 -31.40 9.37
C GLU A 982 22.34 -30.77 7.97
N ALA A 983 22.77 -29.50 7.84
CA ALA A 983 22.80 -28.83 6.55
C ALA A 983 23.79 -29.53 5.59
N LEU A 984 23.35 -29.78 4.35
CA LEU A 984 24.16 -30.44 3.32
C LEU A 984 23.92 -29.80 1.96
N THR A 985 25.01 -29.62 1.20
CA THR A 985 24.98 -29.14 -0.18
C THR A 985 25.65 -30.13 -1.14
N GLU A 986 25.24 -30.10 -2.40
CA GLU A 986 25.85 -30.92 -3.46
C GLU A 986 27.36 -30.64 -3.62
N GLY A 987 27.80 -29.41 -3.35
CA GLY A 987 29.21 -29.03 -3.37
C GLY A 987 30.04 -29.79 -2.33
N GLU A 988 29.51 -29.99 -1.13
CA GLU A 988 30.15 -30.74 -0.04
C GLU A 988 30.16 -32.24 -0.35
N VAL A 989 29.06 -32.79 -0.85
CA VAL A 989 29.00 -34.19 -1.32
C VAL A 989 30.01 -34.43 -2.44
N ALA A 990 30.09 -33.54 -3.42
CA ALA A 990 31.05 -33.64 -4.53
C ALA A 990 32.50 -33.47 -4.06
N ALA A 991 32.76 -32.62 -3.05
CA ALA A 991 34.07 -32.50 -2.43
C ALA A 991 34.47 -33.77 -1.64
N PHE A 992 33.52 -34.36 -0.92
CA PHE A 992 33.72 -35.61 -0.16
C PHE A 992 34.03 -36.78 -1.09
N ASN A 993 33.26 -36.97 -2.16
CA ASN A 993 33.45 -38.06 -3.13
C ASN A 993 34.69 -37.87 -4.02
N LYS A 994 35.26 -36.66 -4.11
CA LYS A 994 36.56 -36.40 -4.75
C LYS A 994 37.76 -36.83 -3.91
N ARG A 995 37.59 -37.16 -2.62
CA ARG A 995 38.69 -37.67 -1.79
C ARG A 995 39.13 -39.06 -2.30
N PRO A 996 40.44 -39.35 -2.36
CA PRO A 996 40.95 -40.57 -3.01
C PRO A 996 40.57 -41.88 -2.29
N ASP A 997 40.34 -41.81 -0.98
CA ASP A 997 39.84 -42.89 -0.14
C ASP A 997 38.36 -43.22 -0.44
N VAL A 998 37.50 -42.20 -0.49
CA VAL A 998 36.07 -42.35 -0.80
C VAL A 998 35.86 -42.78 -2.26
N ALA A 999 36.58 -42.17 -3.20
CA ALA A 999 36.49 -42.53 -4.63
C ALA A 999 36.85 -44.00 -4.90
N ALA A 1000 37.84 -44.54 -4.18
CA ALA A 1000 38.21 -45.95 -4.28
C ALA A 1000 37.12 -46.88 -3.71
N ALA A 1001 36.46 -46.48 -2.62
CA ALA A 1001 35.34 -47.22 -2.04
C ALA A 1001 34.10 -47.23 -2.98
N VAL A 1002 33.78 -46.07 -3.57
CA VAL A 1002 32.69 -45.92 -4.55
C VAL A 1002 32.92 -46.78 -5.80
N GLU A 1003 34.11 -46.77 -6.39
CA GLU A 1003 34.38 -47.62 -7.56
C GLU A 1003 34.41 -49.12 -7.17
N GLY A 1004 34.91 -49.46 -5.98
CA GLY A 1004 34.82 -50.81 -5.44
C GLY A 1004 33.38 -51.31 -5.30
N ARG A 1005 32.47 -50.45 -4.81
CA ARG A 1005 31.03 -50.70 -4.75
C ARG A 1005 30.44 -50.89 -6.14
N ARG A 1006 30.80 -50.03 -7.10
CA ARG A 1006 30.34 -50.10 -8.50
C ARG A 1006 30.76 -51.40 -9.19
N VAL A 1007 32.01 -51.83 -9.00
CA VAL A 1007 32.52 -53.11 -9.54
C VAL A 1007 31.81 -54.32 -8.92
N ALA A 1008 31.53 -54.30 -7.61
CA ALA A 1008 30.78 -55.36 -6.96
C ALA A 1008 29.35 -55.51 -7.54
N ILE A 1009 28.66 -54.38 -7.72
CA ILE A 1009 27.30 -54.34 -8.30
C ILE A 1009 27.30 -54.80 -9.76
N GLN A 1010 28.25 -54.35 -10.58
CA GLN A 1010 28.37 -54.78 -11.98
C GLN A 1010 28.63 -56.29 -12.10
N LYS A 1011 29.49 -56.84 -11.24
CA LYS A 1011 29.77 -58.27 -11.20
C LYS A 1011 28.54 -59.08 -10.79
N TRP A 1012 27.85 -58.68 -9.72
CA TRP A 1012 26.59 -59.33 -9.33
C TRP A 1012 25.56 -59.25 -10.46
N LEU A 1013 25.41 -58.11 -11.13
CA LEU A 1013 24.46 -57.93 -12.23
C LEU A 1013 24.80 -58.81 -13.45
N SER A 1014 26.08 -59.03 -13.76
CA SER A 1014 26.47 -59.99 -14.80
C SER A 1014 26.19 -61.43 -14.40
N ASP A 1015 26.45 -61.80 -13.15
CA ASP A 1015 26.22 -63.15 -12.63
C ASP A 1015 24.70 -63.45 -12.56
N ALA A 1016 23.88 -62.50 -12.12
CA ALA A 1016 22.43 -62.60 -12.05
C ALA A 1016 21.77 -62.68 -13.44
N LYS A 1017 22.23 -61.89 -14.41
CA LYS A 1017 21.76 -61.97 -15.80
C LYS A 1017 22.17 -63.28 -16.47
N ALA A 1018 23.35 -63.81 -16.17
CA ALA A 1018 23.78 -65.13 -16.66
C ALA A 1018 23.05 -66.31 -16.01
N ALA A 1019 22.41 -66.11 -14.85
CA ALA A 1019 21.61 -67.12 -14.16
C ALA A 1019 20.12 -67.13 -14.58
N LYS A 1020 19.63 -66.04 -15.19
CA LYS A 1020 18.22 -65.87 -15.61
C LYS A 1020 18.00 -65.91 -17.14
N ALA A 1021 19.07 -65.93 -17.93
CA ALA A 1021 19.07 -66.14 -19.38
C ALA A 1021 19.24 -67.62 -19.77
#